data_AF-A0A484BIJ4-F1
#
_entry.id   AF-A0A484BIJ4-F1
#
_cell.length_a   1.000
_cell.length_b   1.000
_cell.length_c   1.000
_cell.angle_alpha   90.00
_cell.angle_beta   90.00
_cell.angle_gamma   90.00
#
_symmetry.space_group_name_H-M   'P 1'
#
loop_
_entity.id
_entity.type
_entity.pdbx_description
1 polymer ?
#
loop_
_entity_poly.entity_id
_entity_poly.type
_entity_poly.pdbx_seq_one_letter_code
_entity_poly.pdbx_strand_id
1 'polypeptide(L)'
;MLFRKVVRFRRQFLPFYMFNGFLRELTHNTLLDNDVTRNVVINIDNCALYSTNLRSATNTADHQHRQSLSLSYRSLQQRKRQRRERFLVIFRYFCATVAFALTVACVVYTLNTMGWFFALLAAIIALLLTRSWRWFYIAGATAKRDLTALWAYGKLLRYTKRRERLNNTVADVFEENVQAHPDKVAVVSDTQRWTFRQVNEHANRVANVLQAQGYQKGNVVGLLLENRAEYVATWLGLSKIGIITPLINTNLRGPSLLHSITVAHCNALIYGEDFVEAVADVTKDLPADMALFQFNNENNNTQSDAIKQAKNLNTLLTAASVAKPGKTQMGHHDKLVYIYTSGTTGLPKAAVISHSRYLFIAAGIHYTMGFKEDDTFYTPLPLYHTAGGIMCMGQAVVFGSTVCIRKKFSATNYFADCAKFNATIGQYIGEMARYILATKPSEYDRAHRVRLMFGNGLRPQIWPQFVERFNIAKVGEFYGATEGNANIMNHDNTVGAIGFVSRILPKVYPISIIRADPDTGEPIRNKDGLCELCEPNEPGVFIGKIVKGNPSREFLGYVDAKASAKKIVRDVFKHGDMAFLSGDLLVADEKGYLYFKDRTGDTFRWKGENVSTSEVEAQVSNVAGYKDTVVYGVTIPHTEGRAGMAAIYDPQRELDLDVFAANLAKVLPTYARPQILRLLTKVDLTGTFKLRKVDLQKEGYDPNVVKDELYYQTSKGRYERLTPSIYEQLQRNEIRF
;
A
#
# COMPACT_ATOMS: atom_id res chain seq x y z
N MET A 1 -14.17 4.98 56.82
CA MET A 1 -13.22 3.86 56.99
C MET A 1 -13.32 2.97 55.75
N LEU A 2 -12.29 2.93 54.90
CA LEU A 2 -12.37 2.28 53.59
C LEU A 2 -11.80 0.85 53.58
N PHE A 3 -12.47 -0.04 52.84
CA PHE A 3 -12.02 -1.33 52.32
C PHE A 3 -11.45 -2.38 53.30
N ARG A 4 -12.37 -3.06 54.00
CA ARG A 4 -12.31 -4.52 54.23
C ARG A 4 -13.45 -5.21 53.47
N LYS A 5 -13.13 -5.92 52.37
CA LYS A 5 -13.82 -7.10 51.78
C LYS A 5 -12.95 -7.59 50.61
N VAL A 6 -12.48 -8.85 50.45
CA VAL A 6 -13.03 -10.21 50.68
C VAL A 6 -13.96 -10.65 49.52
N VAL A 7 -13.73 -11.76 48.77
CA VAL A 7 -12.54 -12.64 48.60
C VAL A 7 -12.69 -13.61 47.39
N ARG A 8 -11.60 -14.29 47.00
CA ARG A 8 -11.47 -15.58 46.24
C ARG A 8 -11.48 -15.65 44.70
N PHE A 9 -10.71 -16.65 44.23
CA PHE A 9 -10.48 -17.16 42.85
C PHE A 9 -9.77 -16.20 41.86
N ARG A 10 -8.86 -16.66 40.97
CA ARG A 10 -8.53 -18.04 40.52
C ARG A 10 -6.99 -18.33 40.46
N ARG A 11 -6.66 -19.56 40.07
CA ARG A 11 -5.33 -20.23 40.10
C ARG A 11 -4.23 -19.66 39.19
N GLN A 12 -2.98 -19.98 39.59
CA GLN A 12 -1.79 -20.32 38.78
C GLN A 12 -1.06 -19.24 37.96
N PHE A 13 0.25 -19.14 38.20
CA PHE A 13 1.21 -18.30 37.46
C PHE A 13 1.68 -18.95 36.15
N LEU A 14 2.03 -18.13 35.17
CA LEU A 14 2.67 -18.53 33.92
C LEU A 14 4.19 -18.76 34.12
N PRO A 15 4.78 -19.82 33.55
CA PRO A 15 6.21 -19.89 33.25
C PRO A 15 6.55 -19.24 31.89
N PHE A 16 7.83 -18.90 31.72
CA PHE A 16 8.39 -18.16 30.60
C PHE A 16 8.53 -19.06 29.34
N TYR A 17 7.67 -18.91 28.33
CA TYR A 17 7.79 -19.62 27.04
C TYR A 17 7.24 -18.84 25.83
N MET A 18 8.13 -18.17 25.07
CA MET A 18 8.06 -18.03 23.59
C MET A 18 9.26 -17.22 23.03
N PHE A 19 10.50 -17.70 23.26
CA PHE A 19 11.67 -17.15 22.55
C PHE A 19 12.78 -18.20 22.33
N ASN A 20 12.40 -19.42 21.94
CA ASN A 20 13.33 -20.47 21.52
C ASN A 20 12.64 -21.40 20.49
N GLY A 21 12.73 -21.02 19.21
CA GLY A 21 12.05 -21.71 18.11
C GLY A 21 12.71 -21.54 16.74
N PHE A 22 14.01 -21.21 16.72
CA PHE A 22 14.77 -21.00 15.47
C PHE A 22 16.24 -21.44 15.54
N LEU A 23 16.60 -22.25 16.53
CA LEU A 23 17.95 -22.84 16.70
C LEU A 23 17.82 -24.32 17.09
N ARG A 24 17.17 -25.12 16.23
CA ARG A 24 17.04 -26.57 16.44
C ARG A 24 16.93 -27.37 15.14
N GLU A 25 17.73 -27.00 14.16
CA GLU A 25 17.82 -27.68 12.86
C GLU A 25 19.30 -27.72 12.38
N LEU A 26 20.16 -28.36 13.19
CA LEU A 26 21.54 -28.76 12.86
C LEU A 26 22.15 -29.55 14.04
N THR A 27 21.98 -30.89 14.06
CA THR A 27 22.92 -31.94 14.56
C THR A 27 22.19 -33.29 14.74
N HIS A 28 22.94 -34.40 14.68
CA HIS A 28 22.54 -35.81 14.80
C HIS A 28 21.67 -36.38 13.65
N ASN A 29 21.91 -37.60 13.15
CA ASN A 29 23.04 -38.52 13.42
C ASN A 29 23.17 -39.61 12.34
N THR A 30 24.41 -40.03 12.05
CA THR A 30 24.76 -41.42 11.71
C THR A 30 26.22 -41.71 12.07
N LEU A 31 26.53 -42.98 12.35
CA LEU A 31 27.81 -43.49 12.89
C LEU A 31 28.53 -44.40 11.89
N LEU A 32 29.79 -44.75 12.24
CA LEU A 32 30.62 -45.93 11.90
C LEU A 32 32.08 -45.47 11.62
N ASP A 33 33.16 -46.12 12.08
CA ASP A 33 33.38 -47.01 13.23
C ASP A 33 34.91 -47.13 13.52
N ASN A 34 35.33 -47.99 14.45
CA ASN A 34 36.70 -48.51 14.70
C ASN A 34 37.69 -47.62 15.49
N ASP A 35 37.48 -47.55 16.81
CA ASP A 35 38.27 -48.25 17.87
C ASP A 35 39.83 -48.15 17.97
N VAL A 36 40.37 -48.73 19.05
CA VAL A 36 41.78 -49.07 19.38
C VAL A 36 42.60 -48.02 20.18
N THR A 37 42.34 -47.97 21.50
CA THR A 37 43.28 -48.06 22.67
C THR A 37 44.65 -47.30 22.69
N ARG A 38 45.29 -46.89 23.81
CA ARG A 38 45.21 -47.24 25.27
C ARG A 38 46.05 -46.25 26.13
N ASN A 39 45.64 -46.01 27.41
CA ASN A 39 46.44 -46.01 28.67
C ASN A 39 47.79 -45.21 28.86
N VAL A 40 48.24 -44.76 30.07
CA VAL A 40 47.62 -44.44 31.41
C VAL A 40 48.65 -43.78 32.39
N VAL A 41 48.20 -42.89 33.30
CA VAL A 41 48.68 -42.55 34.70
C VAL A 41 50.13 -42.07 35.03
N ILE A 42 50.20 -40.81 35.53
CA ILE A 42 50.86 -40.24 36.77
C ILE A 42 51.89 -41.06 37.59
N ASN A 43 53.05 -40.47 37.97
CA ASN A 43 53.52 -40.42 39.39
C ASN A 43 54.65 -39.39 39.70
N ILE A 44 55.05 -39.28 40.98
CA ILE A 44 55.97 -38.29 41.60
C ILE A 44 57.05 -38.99 42.48
N ASP A 45 58.16 -38.28 42.78
CA ASP A 45 58.92 -38.25 44.06
C ASP A 45 60.41 -38.74 44.23
N ASN A 46 61.14 -38.02 45.10
CA ASN A 46 62.29 -38.36 46.00
C ASN A 46 63.84 -38.34 45.67
N CYS A 47 64.53 -37.39 46.34
CA CYS A 47 65.70 -37.48 47.29
C CYS A 47 67.21 -37.82 46.97
N ALA A 48 68.09 -36.83 47.29
CA ALA A 48 69.12 -36.80 48.40
C ALA A 48 70.68 -36.98 48.24
N LEU A 49 71.42 -36.12 48.99
CA LEU A 49 72.67 -36.29 49.81
C LEU A 49 74.15 -36.04 49.33
N TYR A 50 75.03 -35.87 50.36
CA TYR A 50 76.52 -35.72 50.45
C TYR A 50 77.19 -34.30 50.64
N SER A 51 78.45 -34.28 51.17
CA SER A 51 78.74 -33.48 52.40
C SER A 51 80.21 -33.08 52.78
N THR A 52 80.39 -31.91 53.45
CA THR A 52 81.51 -31.47 54.37
C THR A 52 82.95 -31.28 53.79
N ASN A 53 84.03 -30.79 54.45
CA ASN A 53 84.39 -30.26 55.81
C ASN A 53 85.58 -29.22 55.66
N LEU A 54 86.46 -28.73 56.57
CA LEU A 54 86.78 -28.83 58.03
C LEU A 54 87.33 -27.47 58.60
N ARG A 55 88.37 -27.40 59.47
CA ARG A 55 88.79 -26.17 60.25
C ARG A 55 90.24 -26.15 60.85
N SER A 56 90.65 -24.96 61.33
CA SER A 56 91.69 -24.58 62.35
C SER A 56 93.20 -24.68 61.98
N ALA A 57 94.18 -24.05 62.67
CA ALA A 57 94.19 -23.32 63.96
C ALA A 57 95.22 -22.14 64.10
N THR A 58 95.05 -21.42 65.22
CA THR A 58 95.84 -20.41 66.00
C THR A 58 97.39 -20.43 66.04
N ASN A 59 98.13 -19.44 66.58
CA ASN A 59 97.95 -17.99 66.88
C ASN A 59 99.19 -17.42 67.64
N THR A 60 99.88 -16.38 67.13
CA THR A 60 100.93 -15.59 67.83
C THR A 60 101.11 -14.21 67.14
N ALA A 61 101.52 -13.12 67.78
CA ALA A 61 101.46 -12.74 69.20
C ALA A 61 101.48 -11.19 69.33
N ASP A 62 100.34 -10.61 69.71
CA ASP A 62 100.03 -9.30 70.32
C ASP A 62 100.84 -7.99 70.07
N HIS A 63 101.83 -7.93 69.17
CA HIS A 63 102.59 -6.68 68.96
C HIS A 63 101.98 -5.69 67.93
N GLN A 64 101.01 -6.15 67.12
CA GLN A 64 100.32 -5.30 66.12
C GLN A 64 99.10 -4.54 66.68
N HIS A 65 98.65 -4.84 67.90
CA HIS A 65 97.30 -4.47 68.36
C HIS A 65 97.08 -2.95 68.49
N ARG A 66 98.13 -2.14 68.69
CA ARG A 66 98.01 -0.68 68.84
C ARG A 66 98.07 0.13 67.52
N GLN A 67 98.53 -0.45 66.40
CA GLN A 67 98.49 0.23 65.10
C GLN A 67 97.22 -0.04 64.28
N SER A 68 96.53 -1.16 64.53
CA SER A 68 95.34 -1.55 63.76
C SER A 68 94.12 -0.64 64.00
N LEU A 69 93.97 -0.07 65.20
CA LEU A 69 92.79 0.70 65.61
C LEU A 69 92.61 2.01 64.83
N SER A 70 93.68 2.76 64.55
CA SER A 70 93.60 4.06 63.83
C SER A 70 93.29 3.88 62.33
N LEU A 71 93.85 2.84 61.71
CA LEU A 71 93.59 2.47 60.30
C LEU A 71 92.19 1.85 60.12
N SER A 72 91.72 1.08 61.09
CA SER A 72 90.36 0.51 61.10
C SER A 72 89.28 1.60 61.07
N TYR A 73 89.42 2.65 61.89
CA TYR A 73 88.38 3.69 61.99
C TYR A 73 88.19 4.50 60.69
N ARG A 74 89.29 4.85 60.00
CA ARG A 74 89.23 5.56 58.71
C ARG A 74 88.67 4.68 57.59
N SER A 75 89.08 3.41 57.52
CA SER A 75 88.56 2.48 56.51
C SER A 75 87.09 2.09 56.71
N LEU A 76 86.60 2.02 57.95
CA LEU A 76 85.18 1.82 58.27
C LEU A 76 84.29 2.98 57.80
N GLN A 77 84.72 4.24 57.98
CA GLN A 77 84.03 5.42 57.46
C GLN A 77 83.92 5.37 55.93
N GLN A 78 85.03 5.09 55.24
CA GLN A 78 85.08 5.06 53.78
C GLN A 78 84.21 3.92 53.20
N ARG A 79 84.22 2.73 53.83
CA ARG A 79 83.34 1.60 53.46
C ARG A 79 81.86 1.89 53.72
N LYS A 80 81.50 2.61 54.80
CA LYS A 80 80.11 3.05 55.04
C LYS A 80 79.64 4.04 53.96
N ARG A 81 80.48 5.00 53.55
CA ARG A 81 80.17 5.94 52.46
C ARG A 81 79.96 5.21 51.13
N GLN A 82 80.89 4.35 50.72
CA GLN A 82 80.74 3.56 49.48
C GLN A 82 79.51 2.64 49.52
N ARG A 83 79.17 2.02 50.65
CA ARG A 83 77.92 1.25 50.78
C ARG A 83 76.68 2.12 50.60
N ARG A 84 76.65 3.34 51.17
CA ARG A 84 75.52 4.27 51.04
C ARG A 84 75.38 4.80 49.62
N GLU A 85 76.49 5.15 48.95
CA GLU A 85 76.50 5.58 47.54
C GLU A 85 76.07 4.44 46.61
N ARG A 86 76.61 3.21 46.78
CA ARG A 86 76.15 2.03 46.02
C ARG A 86 74.68 1.71 46.26
N PHE A 87 74.20 1.80 47.50
CA PHE A 87 72.78 1.60 47.82
C PHE A 87 71.89 2.66 47.16
N LEU A 88 72.29 3.94 47.18
CA LEU A 88 71.56 5.01 46.49
C LEU A 88 71.55 4.84 44.96
N VAL A 89 72.64 4.33 44.36
CA VAL A 89 72.70 4.00 42.94
C VAL A 89 71.77 2.82 42.61
N ILE A 90 71.85 1.72 43.38
CA ILE A 90 70.96 0.55 43.21
C ILE A 90 69.49 0.94 43.42
N PHE A 91 69.19 1.76 44.43
CA PHE A 91 67.84 2.26 44.69
C PHE A 91 67.34 3.17 43.57
N ARG A 92 68.18 4.04 42.99
CA ARG A 92 67.83 4.83 41.80
C ARG A 92 67.54 3.93 40.58
N TYR A 93 68.36 2.90 40.34
CA TYR A 93 68.07 1.94 39.27
C TYR A 93 66.77 1.17 39.53
N PHE A 94 66.51 0.74 40.77
CA PHE A 94 65.26 0.08 41.15
C PHE A 94 64.03 0.99 40.97
N CYS A 95 64.09 2.24 41.42
CA CYS A 95 63.02 3.21 41.18
C CYS A 95 62.83 3.49 39.68
N ALA A 96 63.91 3.54 38.89
CA ALA A 96 63.83 3.72 37.44
C ALA A 96 63.21 2.50 36.73
N THR A 97 63.56 1.27 37.11
CA THR A 97 62.96 0.06 36.52
C THR A 97 61.50 -0.12 36.95
N VAL A 98 61.14 0.22 38.20
CA VAL A 98 59.75 0.24 38.65
C VAL A 98 58.94 1.33 37.93
N ALA A 99 59.47 2.55 37.79
CA ALA A 99 58.80 3.61 37.03
C ALA A 99 58.66 3.26 35.53
N PHE A 100 59.68 2.66 34.92
CA PHE A 100 59.60 2.15 33.55
C PHE A 100 58.56 1.01 33.43
N ALA A 101 58.56 0.04 34.33
CA ALA A 101 57.58 -1.06 34.33
C ALA A 101 56.14 -0.55 34.52
N LEU A 102 55.92 0.43 35.41
CA LEU A 102 54.62 1.10 35.58
C LEU A 102 54.22 1.92 34.36
N THR A 103 55.19 2.55 33.68
CA THR A 103 54.93 3.32 32.44
C THR A 103 54.56 2.37 31.29
N VAL A 104 55.30 1.27 31.11
CA VAL A 104 54.99 0.21 30.14
C VAL A 104 53.65 -0.45 30.46
N ALA A 105 53.36 -0.75 31.74
CA ALA A 105 52.06 -1.29 32.14
C ALA A 105 50.92 -0.30 31.88
N CYS A 106 51.13 1.01 32.11
CA CYS A 106 50.15 2.06 31.79
C CYS A 106 49.95 2.23 30.26
N VAL A 107 51.01 2.14 29.46
CA VAL A 107 50.93 2.18 27.99
C VAL A 107 50.24 0.92 27.44
N VAL A 108 50.56 -0.27 27.95
CA VAL A 108 49.87 -1.52 27.57
C VAL A 108 48.40 -1.48 28.01
N TYR A 109 48.11 -0.96 29.21
CA TYR A 109 46.74 -0.79 29.69
C TYR A 109 45.96 0.23 28.86
N THR A 110 46.53 1.38 28.51
CA THR A 110 45.85 2.37 27.65
C THR A 110 45.70 1.89 26.21
N LEU A 111 46.68 1.21 25.62
CA LEU A 111 46.53 0.61 24.29
C LEU A 111 45.46 -0.50 24.28
N ASN A 112 45.39 -1.35 25.30
CA ASN A 112 44.38 -2.40 25.41
C ASN A 112 42.98 -1.80 25.69
N THR A 113 42.86 -0.81 26.59
CA THR A 113 41.60 -0.12 26.90
C THR A 113 41.18 0.95 25.88
N MET A 114 42.04 1.33 24.93
CA MET A 114 41.69 2.10 23.72
C MET A 114 41.55 1.20 22.48
N GLY A 115 41.87 -0.09 22.57
CA GLY A 115 41.77 -1.03 21.45
C GLY A 115 40.37 -1.13 20.86
N TRP A 116 39.33 -1.09 21.72
CA TRP A 116 37.94 -1.01 21.27
C TRP A 116 37.60 0.34 20.61
N PHE A 117 38.23 1.44 21.02
CA PHE A 117 38.04 2.76 20.41
C PHE A 117 38.67 2.80 19.01
N PHE A 118 39.89 2.27 18.84
CA PHE A 118 40.50 2.15 17.52
C PHE A 118 39.79 1.13 16.62
N ALA A 119 39.28 0.02 17.17
CA ALA A 119 38.45 -0.92 16.42
C ALA A 119 37.10 -0.32 16.02
N LEU A 120 36.46 0.47 16.89
CA LEU A 120 35.24 1.21 16.60
C LEU A 120 35.49 2.30 15.55
N LEU A 121 36.58 3.04 15.66
CA LEU A 121 36.99 4.07 14.69
C LEU A 121 37.29 3.42 13.33
N ALA A 122 38.01 2.30 13.29
CA ALA A 122 38.26 1.53 12.08
C ALA A 122 36.97 0.95 11.48
N ALA A 123 36.02 0.49 12.31
CA ALA A 123 34.71 0.03 11.85
C ALA A 123 33.84 1.17 11.30
N ILE A 124 33.89 2.36 11.90
CA ILE A 124 33.22 3.58 11.41
C ILE A 124 33.86 4.03 10.09
N ILE A 125 35.20 4.06 10.00
CA ILE A 125 35.93 4.38 8.77
C ILE A 125 35.61 3.35 7.68
N ALA A 126 35.58 2.06 7.98
CA ALA A 126 35.17 1.02 7.03
C ALA A 126 33.70 1.16 6.60
N LEU A 127 32.79 1.53 7.51
CA LEU A 127 31.39 1.84 7.19
C LEU A 127 31.25 3.03 6.24
N LEU A 128 32.05 4.09 6.44
CA LEU A 128 32.06 5.31 5.62
C LEU A 128 32.77 5.12 4.27
N LEU A 129 33.82 4.31 4.20
CA LEU A 129 34.57 4.03 2.97
C LEU A 129 33.90 2.95 2.09
N THR A 130 33.17 2.00 2.69
CA THR A 130 32.33 1.08 1.92
C THR A 130 30.98 1.73 1.58
N ARG A 131 30.24 1.19 0.60
CA ARG A 131 28.86 1.66 0.29
C ARG A 131 27.86 1.42 1.43
N SER A 132 28.28 0.79 2.53
CA SER A 132 27.46 0.38 3.68
C SER A 132 26.81 1.55 4.41
N TRP A 133 27.50 2.70 4.59
CA TRP A 133 26.91 3.86 5.29
C TRP A 133 25.59 4.32 4.66
N ARG A 134 25.42 4.14 3.34
CA ARG A 134 24.21 4.51 2.61
C ARG A 134 22.99 3.74 3.12
N TRP A 135 23.17 2.47 3.52
CA TRP A 135 22.10 1.70 4.16
C TRP A 135 21.75 2.25 5.54
N PHE A 136 22.74 2.62 6.37
CA PHE A 136 22.50 3.22 7.68
C PHE A 136 21.80 4.59 7.58
N TYR A 137 22.19 5.40 6.60
CA TYR A 137 21.50 6.66 6.28
C TYR A 137 20.05 6.42 5.86
N ILE A 138 19.80 5.48 4.94
CA ILE A 138 18.43 5.12 4.51
C ILE A 138 17.63 4.59 5.71
N ALA A 139 18.18 3.67 6.49
CA ALA A 139 17.51 3.08 7.65
C ALA A 139 17.17 4.13 8.71
N GLY A 140 18.06 5.08 9.00
CA GLY A 140 17.79 6.22 9.89
C GLY A 140 16.71 7.14 9.32
N ALA A 141 16.79 7.48 8.03
CA ALA A 141 15.83 8.35 7.35
C ALA A 141 14.43 7.74 7.21
N THR A 142 14.30 6.41 7.12
CA THR A 142 13.00 5.72 7.01
C THR A 142 12.51 5.11 8.33
N ALA A 143 13.32 5.10 9.40
CA ALA A 143 12.98 4.44 10.67
C ALA A 143 11.58 4.77 11.19
N LYS A 144 11.20 6.06 11.23
CA LYS A 144 9.89 6.51 11.73
C LYS A 144 8.72 5.95 10.91
N ARG A 145 8.83 5.99 9.58
CA ARG A 145 7.85 5.44 8.63
C ARG A 145 7.76 3.92 8.76
N ASP A 146 8.90 3.25 8.69
CA ASP A 146 8.99 1.79 8.68
C ASP A 146 8.52 1.19 10.02
N LEU A 147 8.83 1.81 11.16
CA LEU A 147 8.33 1.40 12.48
C LEU A 147 6.82 1.64 12.64
N THR A 148 6.31 2.76 12.13
CA THR A 148 4.88 3.11 12.19
C THR A 148 4.05 2.13 11.36
N ALA A 149 4.50 1.82 10.14
CA ALA A 149 3.89 0.81 9.28
C ALA A 149 4.04 -0.61 9.84
N LEU A 150 5.18 -0.97 10.44
CA LEU A 150 5.36 -2.28 11.08
C LEU A 150 4.39 -2.46 12.26
N TRP A 151 4.16 -1.40 13.04
CA TRP A 151 3.16 -1.41 14.11
C TRP A 151 1.73 -1.50 13.57
N ALA A 152 1.40 -0.73 12.53
CA ALA A 152 0.10 -0.80 11.84
C ALA A 152 -0.19 -2.19 11.25
N TYR A 153 0.78 -2.76 10.52
CA TYR A 153 0.72 -4.11 9.97
C TYR A 153 0.64 -5.18 11.07
N GLY A 154 1.33 -4.97 12.20
CA GLY A 154 1.21 -5.79 13.40
C GLY A 154 -0.20 -5.73 14.03
N LYS A 155 -0.91 -4.60 13.97
CA LYS A 155 -2.33 -4.54 14.37
C LYS A 155 -3.22 -5.28 13.36
N LEU A 156 -3.01 -5.03 12.06
CA LEU A 156 -3.74 -5.67 10.95
C LEU A 156 -3.66 -7.20 11.02
N LEU A 157 -2.47 -7.77 11.13
CA LEU A 157 -2.29 -9.22 11.22
C LEU A 157 -2.93 -9.82 12.48
N ARG A 158 -2.89 -9.14 13.63
CA ARG A 158 -3.60 -9.58 14.84
C ARG A 158 -5.12 -9.53 14.65
N TYR A 159 -5.63 -8.48 14.01
CA TYR A 159 -7.05 -8.31 13.72
C TYR A 159 -7.58 -9.38 12.77
N THR A 160 -6.97 -9.53 11.58
CA THR A 160 -7.35 -10.54 10.60
C THR A 160 -7.26 -11.95 11.18
N LYS A 161 -6.16 -12.31 11.85
CA LYS A 161 -6.01 -13.63 12.48
C LYS A 161 -6.99 -13.88 13.64
N ARG A 162 -7.51 -12.84 14.29
CA ARG A 162 -8.61 -12.97 15.27
C ARG A 162 -9.94 -13.24 14.55
N ARG A 163 -10.28 -12.49 13.51
CA ARG A 163 -11.53 -12.67 12.75
C ARG A 163 -11.58 -14.03 12.03
N GLU A 164 -10.46 -14.46 11.46
CA GLU A 164 -10.25 -15.79 10.87
C GLU A 164 -10.47 -16.91 11.89
N ARG A 165 -9.85 -16.83 13.07
CA ARG A 165 -10.01 -17.82 14.16
C ARG A 165 -11.42 -17.93 14.73
N LEU A 166 -12.19 -16.84 14.70
CA LEU A 166 -13.59 -16.83 15.11
C LEU A 166 -14.53 -17.19 13.94
N ASN A 167 -13.99 -17.37 12.73
CA ASN A 167 -14.72 -17.58 11.48
C ASN A 167 -15.71 -16.45 11.12
N ASN A 168 -15.53 -15.23 11.67
CA ASN A 168 -16.44 -14.11 11.48
C ASN A 168 -16.61 -13.74 9.99
N THR A 169 -17.86 -13.62 9.58
CA THR A 169 -18.25 -12.89 8.35
C THR A 169 -18.17 -11.37 8.58
N VAL A 170 -18.44 -10.59 7.54
CA VAL A 170 -18.64 -9.13 7.66
C VAL A 170 -19.92 -8.80 8.42
N ALA A 171 -20.98 -9.61 8.27
CA ALA A 171 -22.24 -9.41 8.98
C ALA A 171 -22.09 -9.65 10.50
N ASP A 172 -21.30 -10.62 10.93
CA ASP A 172 -21.03 -10.85 12.36
C ASP A 172 -20.28 -9.66 12.99
N VAL A 173 -19.29 -9.11 12.29
CA VAL A 173 -18.57 -7.91 12.76
C VAL A 173 -19.47 -6.68 12.77
N PHE A 174 -20.39 -6.56 11.81
CA PHE A 174 -21.39 -5.51 11.84
C PHE A 174 -22.33 -5.65 13.04
N GLU A 175 -22.81 -6.87 13.33
CA GLU A 175 -23.66 -7.12 14.51
C GLU A 175 -22.94 -6.88 15.84
N GLU A 176 -21.63 -7.13 15.95
CA GLU A 176 -20.83 -6.68 17.11
C GLU A 176 -20.90 -5.15 17.30
N ASN A 177 -20.77 -4.38 16.21
CA ASN A 177 -20.89 -2.92 16.25
C ASN A 177 -22.32 -2.46 16.60
N VAL A 178 -23.35 -3.16 16.11
CA VAL A 178 -24.76 -2.89 16.43
C VAL A 178 -25.08 -3.20 17.89
N GLN A 179 -24.50 -4.25 18.48
CA GLN A 179 -24.68 -4.56 19.90
C GLN A 179 -23.97 -3.55 20.81
N ALA A 180 -22.80 -3.07 20.42
CA ALA A 180 -22.04 -2.09 21.20
C ALA A 180 -22.60 -0.66 21.11
N HIS A 181 -23.09 -0.25 19.94
CA HIS A 181 -23.46 1.14 19.65
C HIS A 181 -24.77 1.27 18.84
N PRO A 182 -25.88 0.64 19.26
CA PRO A 182 -27.09 0.49 18.43
C PRO A 182 -27.64 1.84 17.94
N ASP A 183 -27.61 2.85 18.80
CA ASP A 183 -28.22 4.16 18.54
C ASP A 183 -27.20 5.23 18.08
N LYS A 184 -25.92 4.85 17.89
CA LYS A 184 -24.95 5.68 17.18
C LYS A 184 -25.35 5.77 15.70
N VAL A 185 -25.21 6.95 15.10
CA VAL A 185 -25.44 7.13 13.66
C VAL A 185 -24.34 6.41 12.88
N ALA A 186 -24.73 5.48 12.00
CA ALA A 186 -23.82 4.73 11.14
C ALA A 186 -23.65 5.42 9.78
N VAL A 187 -24.77 5.82 9.16
CA VAL A 187 -24.80 6.42 7.82
C VAL A 187 -25.59 7.73 7.84
N VAL A 188 -25.06 8.75 7.17
CA VAL A 188 -25.74 10.04 6.93
C VAL A 188 -25.80 10.29 5.42
N SER A 189 -26.99 10.51 4.88
CA SER A 189 -27.18 11.04 3.53
C SER A 189 -27.66 12.50 3.59
N ASP A 190 -28.08 13.06 2.47
CA ASP A 190 -28.73 14.37 2.44
C ASP A 190 -30.14 14.38 3.05
N THR A 191 -30.83 13.24 3.03
CA THR A 191 -32.24 13.10 3.39
C THR A 191 -32.46 12.26 4.65
N GLN A 192 -31.53 11.38 4.99
CA GLN A 192 -31.67 10.37 6.04
C GLN A 192 -30.46 10.35 6.97
N ARG A 193 -30.70 10.00 8.24
CA ARG A 193 -29.68 9.63 9.22
C ARG A 193 -30.06 8.28 9.81
N TRP A 194 -29.24 7.25 9.59
CA TRP A 194 -29.52 5.89 10.01
C TRP A 194 -28.56 5.45 11.10
N THR A 195 -29.10 4.94 12.21
CA THR A 195 -28.32 4.31 13.28
C THR A 195 -27.87 2.90 12.92
N PHE A 196 -26.91 2.35 13.66
CA PHE A 196 -26.50 0.95 13.51
C PHE A 196 -27.71 0.00 13.63
N ARG A 197 -28.63 0.26 14.57
CA ARG A 197 -29.90 -0.42 14.73
C ARG A 197 -30.73 -0.40 13.43
N GLN A 198 -30.98 0.77 12.85
CA GLN A 198 -31.81 0.91 11.64
C GLN A 198 -31.21 0.21 10.42
N VAL A 199 -29.89 0.34 10.19
CA VAL A 199 -29.17 -0.40 9.14
C VAL A 199 -29.32 -1.91 9.34
N ASN A 200 -29.21 -2.39 10.59
CA ASN A 200 -29.33 -3.81 10.92
C ASN A 200 -30.75 -4.37 10.78
N GLU A 201 -31.77 -3.60 11.17
CA GLU A 201 -33.18 -3.95 11.05
C GLU A 201 -33.61 -4.03 9.58
N HIS A 202 -33.15 -3.11 8.73
CA HIS A 202 -33.37 -3.19 7.28
C HIS A 202 -32.59 -4.37 6.66
N ALA A 203 -31.33 -4.60 7.06
CA ALA A 203 -30.57 -5.77 6.62
C ALA A 203 -31.26 -7.09 7.00
N ASN A 204 -31.87 -7.17 8.19
CA ASN A 204 -32.68 -8.31 8.62
C ASN A 204 -33.95 -8.46 7.77
N ARG A 205 -34.69 -7.37 7.49
CA ARG A 205 -35.85 -7.39 6.58
C ARG A 205 -35.45 -7.94 5.20
N VAL A 206 -34.36 -7.45 4.60
CA VAL A 206 -33.84 -7.93 3.31
C VAL A 206 -33.51 -9.42 3.36
N ALA A 207 -32.78 -9.87 4.37
CA ALA A 207 -32.45 -11.28 4.54
C ALA A 207 -33.70 -12.16 4.66
N ASN A 208 -34.67 -11.74 5.47
CA ASN A 208 -35.92 -12.47 5.69
C ASN A 208 -36.79 -12.51 4.42
N VAL A 209 -36.86 -11.43 3.62
CA VAL A 209 -37.55 -11.43 2.32
C VAL A 209 -36.90 -12.42 1.37
N LEU A 210 -35.59 -12.34 1.12
CA LEU A 210 -34.95 -13.20 0.12
C LEU A 210 -34.94 -14.68 0.56
N GLN A 211 -34.80 -14.97 1.85
CA GLN A 211 -34.95 -16.33 2.40
C GLN A 211 -36.38 -16.86 2.20
N ALA A 212 -37.41 -16.04 2.43
CA ALA A 212 -38.81 -16.41 2.16
C ALA A 212 -39.15 -16.52 0.66
N GLN A 213 -38.36 -15.89 -0.21
CA GLN A 213 -38.42 -16.07 -1.67
C GLN A 213 -37.59 -17.28 -2.17
N GLY A 214 -37.01 -18.08 -1.27
CA GLY A 214 -36.29 -19.31 -1.60
C GLY A 214 -34.80 -19.15 -1.90
N TYR A 215 -34.22 -17.96 -1.74
CA TYR A 215 -32.79 -17.74 -1.97
C TYR A 215 -31.95 -18.23 -0.78
N GLN A 216 -30.82 -18.85 -1.09
CA GLN A 216 -29.95 -19.55 -0.15
C GLN A 216 -28.47 -19.23 -0.39
N LYS A 217 -27.59 -19.81 0.45
CA LYS A 217 -26.14 -19.61 0.35
C LYS A 217 -25.63 -19.95 -1.06
N GLY A 218 -24.83 -19.06 -1.62
CA GLY A 218 -24.19 -19.24 -2.93
C GLY A 218 -25.04 -18.78 -4.11
N ASN A 219 -26.32 -18.43 -3.91
CA ASN A 219 -27.04 -17.65 -4.92
C ASN A 219 -26.38 -16.27 -5.12
N VAL A 220 -26.59 -15.70 -6.31
CA VAL A 220 -26.05 -14.41 -6.71
C VAL A 220 -27.20 -13.43 -6.94
N VAL A 221 -27.21 -12.28 -6.28
CA VAL A 221 -28.26 -11.25 -6.43
C VAL A 221 -27.61 -9.92 -6.78
N GLY A 222 -27.81 -9.44 -8.01
CA GLY A 222 -27.29 -8.15 -8.47
C GLY A 222 -27.89 -6.97 -7.70
N LEU A 223 -27.09 -5.93 -7.46
CA LEU A 223 -27.55 -4.69 -6.84
C LEU A 223 -27.22 -3.50 -7.74
N LEU A 224 -28.25 -2.89 -8.34
CA LEU A 224 -28.18 -1.68 -9.19
C LEU A 224 -28.92 -0.54 -8.49
N LEU A 225 -28.23 0.12 -7.55
CA LEU A 225 -28.81 1.13 -6.68
C LEU A 225 -27.80 2.26 -6.44
N GLU A 226 -28.27 3.48 -6.24
CA GLU A 226 -27.44 4.65 -5.98
C GLU A 226 -26.85 4.69 -4.56
N ASN A 227 -26.00 5.68 -4.29
CA ASN A 227 -25.48 5.95 -2.95
C ASN A 227 -26.60 6.37 -1.97
N ARG A 228 -27.00 5.45 -1.09
CA ARG A 228 -28.01 5.66 -0.03
C ARG A 228 -27.77 4.70 1.15
N ALA A 229 -28.48 4.86 2.27
CA ALA A 229 -28.26 4.02 3.46
C ALA A 229 -28.69 2.56 3.22
N GLU A 230 -29.79 2.39 2.49
CA GLU A 230 -30.40 1.12 2.08
C GLU A 230 -29.46 0.30 1.18
N TYR A 231 -28.54 0.96 0.45
CA TYR A 231 -27.52 0.27 -0.36
C TYR A 231 -26.67 -0.68 0.49
N VAL A 232 -26.20 -0.18 1.63
CA VAL A 232 -25.30 -0.91 2.53
C VAL A 232 -26.08 -1.94 3.33
N ALA A 233 -27.27 -1.57 3.81
CA ALA A 233 -28.17 -2.49 4.49
C ALA A 233 -28.60 -3.66 3.59
N THR A 234 -28.82 -3.44 2.28
CA THR A 234 -29.23 -4.47 1.33
C THR A 234 -28.17 -5.54 1.16
N TRP A 235 -26.93 -5.19 0.75
CA TRP A 235 -25.90 -6.21 0.59
C TRP A 235 -25.48 -6.85 1.92
N LEU A 236 -25.54 -6.11 3.05
CA LEU A 236 -25.37 -6.70 4.38
C LEU A 236 -26.44 -7.77 4.65
N GLY A 237 -27.71 -7.49 4.35
CA GLY A 237 -28.83 -8.42 4.49
C GLY A 237 -28.67 -9.68 3.64
N LEU A 238 -28.37 -9.52 2.36
CA LEU A 238 -28.03 -10.63 1.46
C LEU A 238 -26.85 -11.46 2.02
N SER A 239 -25.82 -10.79 2.56
CA SER A 239 -24.67 -11.48 3.13
C SER A 239 -25.00 -12.28 4.41
N LYS A 240 -26.02 -11.92 5.19
CA LYS A 240 -26.43 -12.69 6.40
C LYS A 240 -26.92 -14.10 6.08
N ILE A 241 -27.43 -14.31 4.87
CA ILE A 241 -27.88 -15.62 4.37
C ILE A 241 -26.92 -16.23 3.35
N GLY A 242 -25.73 -15.66 3.18
CA GLY A 242 -24.67 -16.18 2.31
C GLY A 242 -24.91 -15.97 0.81
N ILE A 243 -25.76 -15.00 0.43
CA ILE A 243 -25.93 -14.56 -0.96
C ILE A 243 -24.75 -13.68 -1.34
N ILE A 244 -24.21 -13.89 -2.54
CA ILE A 244 -23.14 -13.10 -3.13
C ILE A 244 -23.79 -11.92 -3.86
N THR A 245 -23.33 -10.69 -3.59
CA THR A 245 -23.94 -9.48 -4.21
C THR A 245 -22.99 -8.82 -5.22
N PRO A 246 -23.23 -8.92 -6.54
CA PRO A 246 -22.54 -8.12 -7.54
C PRO A 246 -23.01 -6.66 -7.47
N LEU A 247 -22.07 -5.75 -7.20
CA LEU A 247 -22.33 -4.33 -7.02
C LEU A 247 -22.27 -3.63 -8.38
N ILE A 248 -23.42 -3.45 -9.03
CA ILE A 248 -23.50 -3.00 -10.43
C ILE A 248 -23.35 -1.47 -10.52
N ASN A 249 -22.60 -1.03 -11.53
CA ASN A 249 -22.38 0.39 -11.80
C ASN A 249 -23.65 1.04 -12.39
N THR A 250 -24.15 2.08 -11.72
CA THR A 250 -25.36 2.85 -12.03
C THR A 250 -25.40 3.48 -13.43
N ASN A 251 -24.24 3.67 -14.06
CA ASN A 251 -24.10 4.34 -15.36
C ASN A 251 -24.16 3.36 -16.54
N LEU A 252 -24.25 2.04 -16.29
CA LEU A 252 -24.33 1.03 -17.35
C LEU A 252 -25.74 0.99 -17.96
N ARG A 253 -25.80 0.75 -19.28
CA ARG A 253 -27.03 0.62 -20.08
C ARG A 253 -26.85 -0.49 -21.13
N GLY A 254 -27.97 -1.02 -21.63
CA GLY A 254 -27.98 -1.96 -22.76
C GLY A 254 -26.98 -3.13 -22.60
N PRO A 255 -26.22 -3.48 -23.66
CA PRO A 255 -25.30 -4.63 -23.64
C PRO A 255 -24.26 -4.63 -22.50
N SER A 256 -23.85 -3.46 -21.98
CA SER A 256 -22.89 -3.40 -20.86
C SER A 256 -23.52 -3.70 -19.50
N LEU A 257 -24.81 -3.36 -19.33
CA LEU A 257 -25.59 -3.74 -18.15
C LEU A 257 -25.91 -5.25 -18.20
N LEU A 258 -26.43 -5.72 -19.33
CA LEU A 258 -26.69 -7.14 -19.60
C LEU A 258 -25.45 -8.01 -19.36
N HIS A 259 -24.30 -7.63 -19.93
CA HIS A 259 -23.04 -8.35 -19.71
C HIS A 259 -22.68 -8.45 -18.23
N SER A 260 -22.86 -7.38 -17.46
CA SER A 260 -22.54 -7.37 -16.03
C SER A 260 -23.42 -8.35 -15.25
N ILE A 261 -24.73 -8.35 -15.52
CA ILE A 261 -25.69 -9.28 -14.91
C ILE A 261 -25.32 -10.73 -15.24
N THR A 262 -25.09 -11.03 -16.52
CA THR A 262 -24.86 -12.40 -17.01
C THR A 262 -23.48 -12.95 -16.62
N VAL A 263 -22.41 -12.15 -16.66
CA VAL A 263 -21.04 -12.59 -16.30
C VAL A 263 -20.87 -12.86 -14.80
N ALA A 264 -21.75 -12.32 -13.96
CA ALA A 264 -21.81 -12.63 -12.54
C ALA A 264 -22.66 -13.86 -12.22
N HIS A 265 -23.44 -14.38 -13.19
CA HIS A 265 -24.44 -15.45 -13.02
C HIS A 265 -25.54 -15.10 -11.99
N CYS A 266 -26.11 -13.90 -12.08
CA CYS A 266 -27.19 -13.44 -11.21
C CYS A 266 -28.46 -14.32 -11.30
N ASN A 267 -28.97 -14.78 -10.15
CA ASN A 267 -30.28 -15.42 -10.01
C ASN A 267 -31.42 -14.40 -9.78
N ALA A 268 -31.07 -13.16 -9.42
CA ALA A 268 -32.00 -12.04 -9.31
C ALA A 268 -31.29 -10.69 -9.46
N LEU A 269 -32.06 -9.62 -9.65
CA LEU A 269 -31.59 -8.23 -9.60
C LEU A 269 -32.49 -7.39 -8.68
N ILE A 270 -31.87 -6.74 -7.71
CA ILE A 270 -32.46 -5.60 -6.97
C ILE A 270 -32.02 -4.32 -7.68
N TYR A 271 -32.97 -3.48 -8.10
CA TYR A 271 -32.69 -2.23 -8.79
C TYR A 271 -33.55 -1.07 -8.26
N GLY A 272 -32.98 0.14 -8.22
CA GLY A 272 -33.69 1.36 -7.82
C GLY A 272 -34.64 1.89 -8.90
N GLU A 273 -35.64 2.68 -8.50
CA GLU A 273 -36.58 3.36 -9.41
C GLU A 273 -35.89 4.22 -10.50
N ASP A 274 -34.75 4.85 -10.16
CA ASP A 274 -33.84 5.58 -11.09
C ASP A 274 -33.36 4.73 -12.30
N PHE A 275 -33.55 3.41 -12.27
CA PHE A 275 -32.99 2.46 -13.25
C PHE A 275 -34.06 1.59 -13.95
N VAL A 276 -35.35 1.87 -13.78
CA VAL A 276 -36.45 1.10 -14.40
C VAL A 276 -36.28 0.98 -15.92
N GLU A 277 -36.09 2.10 -16.62
CA GLU A 277 -35.89 2.12 -18.08
C GLU A 277 -34.67 1.29 -18.50
N ALA A 278 -33.54 1.49 -17.81
CA ALA A 278 -32.27 0.81 -18.06
C ALA A 278 -32.38 -0.72 -17.92
N VAL A 279 -33.21 -1.20 -16.99
CA VAL A 279 -33.49 -2.63 -16.82
C VAL A 279 -34.51 -3.11 -17.86
N ALA A 280 -35.54 -2.32 -18.17
CA ALA A 280 -36.55 -2.65 -19.18
C ALA A 280 -35.91 -2.88 -20.57
N ASP A 281 -34.95 -2.03 -20.96
CA ASP A 281 -34.16 -2.15 -22.20
C ASP A 281 -33.54 -3.55 -22.40
N VAL A 282 -33.04 -4.16 -21.31
CA VAL A 282 -32.33 -5.46 -21.33
C VAL A 282 -33.19 -6.64 -20.88
N THR A 283 -34.41 -6.39 -20.38
CA THR A 283 -35.26 -7.40 -19.72
C THR A 283 -35.61 -8.59 -20.62
N LYS A 284 -35.64 -8.39 -21.94
CA LYS A 284 -35.92 -9.45 -22.93
C LYS A 284 -34.77 -10.44 -23.09
N ASP A 285 -33.54 -10.04 -22.77
CA ASP A 285 -32.32 -10.82 -22.91
C ASP A 285 -31.83 -11.43 -21.56
N LEU A 286 -32.57 -11.18 -20.48
CA LEU A 286 -32.31 -11.79 -19.16
C LEU A 286 -32.79 -13.25 -19.13
N PRO A 287 -32.21 -14.11 -18.26
CA PRO A 287 -32.73 -15.46 -18.03
C PRO A 287 -34.19 -15.42 -17.57
N ALA A 288 -35.06 -16.25 -18.16
CA ALA A 288 -36.50 -16.20 -17.93
C ALA A 288 -36.93 -16.57 -16.48
N ASP A 289 -36.05 -17.23 -15.73
CA ASP A 289 -36.20 -17.58 -14.31
C ASP A 289 -35.66 -16.50 -13.35
N MET A 290 -34.97 -15.48 -13.87
CA MET A 290 -34.31 -14.45 -13.05
C MET A 290 -35.33 -13.46 -12.45
N ALA A 291 -35.45 -13.45 -11.12
CA ALA A 291 -36.38 -12.55 -10.45
C ALA A 291 -35.91 -11.09 -10.46
N LEU A 292 -36.85 -10.17 -10.68
CA LEU A 292 -36.62 -8.73 -10.66
C LEU A 292 -37.29 -8.13 -9.42
N PHE A 293 -36.54 -7.33 -8.65
CA PHE A 293 -37.00 -6.68 -7.42
C PHE A 293 -36.79 -5.16 -7.55
N GLN A 294 -37.87 -4.40 -7.64
CA GLN A 294 -37.82 -2.94 -7.76
C GLN A 294 -37.83 -2.30 -6.37
N PHE A 295 -36.85 -1.43 -6.09
CA PHE A 295 -36.77 -0.63 -4.88
C PHE A 295 -37.14 0.83 -5.20
N ASN A 296 -38.22 1.32 -4.61
CA ASN A 296 -38.72 2.68 -4.78
C ASN A 296 -38.31 3.58 -3.61
N ASN A 297 -38.43 4.90 -3.81
CA ASN A 297 -38.36 5.86 -2.70
C ASN A 297 -39.67 5.90 -1.90
N GLU A 298 -39.58 6.29 -0.63
CA GLU A 298 -40.70 6.29 0.34
C GLU A 298 -41.91 7.11 -0.13
N ASN A 299 -41.69 8.10 -0.99
CA ASN A 299 -42.74 8.96 -1.58
C ASN A 299 -43.45 8.36 -2.80
N ASN A 300 -43.03 7.19 -3.30
CA ASN A 300 -43.48 6.65 -4.59
C ASN A 300 -43.76 5.14 -4.51
N ASN A 301 -44.82 4.74 -3.80
CA ASN A 301 -45.20 3.32 -3.69
C ASN A 301 -45.72 2.70 -5.01
N THR A 302 -45.93 3.51 -6.04
CA THR A 302 -46.33 3.06 -7.39
C THR A 302 -45.22 2.25 -8.06
N GLN A 303 -45.46 0.96 -8.29
CA GLN A 303 -44.62 0.15 -9.18
C GLN A 303 -44.79 0.63 -10.63
N SER A 304 -43.74 0.55 -11.45
CA SER A 304 -43.84 0.88 -12.87
C SER A 304 -44.36 -0.31 -13.69
N ASP A 305 -45.41 -0.08 -14.48
CA ASP A 305 -45.93 -1.05 -15.44
C ASP A 305 -44.95 -1.45 -16.55
N ALA A 306 -43.80 -0.77 -16.67
CA ALA A 306 -42.75 -1.08 -17.64
C ALA A 306 -42.17 -2.50 -17.46
N ILE A 307 -42.19 -3.04 -16.24
CA ILE A 307 -41.69 -4.39 -15.92
C ILE A 307 -42.72 -5.11 -15.03
N LYS A 308 -43.77 -5.64 -15.66
CA LYS A 308 -44.92 -6.27 -14.98
C LYS A 308 -44.58 -7.46 -14.09
N GLN A 309 -43.47 -8.15 -14.37
CA GLN A 309 -42.98 -9.29 -13.60
C GLN A 309 -42.04 -8.92 -12.44
N ALA A 310 -41.72 -7.63 -12.26
CA ALA A 310 -40.95 -7.18 -11.11
C ALA A 310 -41.79 -7.26 -9.82
N LYS A 311 -41.11 -7.46 -8.68
CA LYS A 311 -41.69 -7.45 -7.35
C LYS A 311 -41.34 -6.14 -6.65
N ASN A 312 -42.34 -5.39 -6.17
CA ASN A 312 -42.13 -4.22 -5.32
C ASN A 312 -41.45 -4.66 -4.00
N LEU A 313 -40.18 -4.30 -3.84
CA LEU A 313 -39.36 -4.71 -2.69
C LEU A 313 -39.76 -3.94 -1.42
N ASN A 314 -40.21 -2.70 -1.52
CA ASN A 314 -40.65 -1.90 -0.38
C ASN A 314 -41.85 -2.54 0.33
N THR A 315 -42.83 -3.05 -0.43
CA THR A 315 -43.98 -3.79 0.10
C THR A 315 -43.53 -5.05 0.84
N LEU A 316 -42.64 -5.84 0.23
CA LEU A 316 -42.09 -7.06 0.85
C LEU A 316 -41.28 -6.75 2.12
N LEU A 317 -40.43 -5.71 2.09
CA LEU A 317 -39.63 -5.29 3.24
C LEU A 317 -40.50 -4.75 4.37
N THR A 318 -41.59 -4.04 4.08
CA THR A 318 -42.50 -3.49 5.08
C THR A 318 -43.19 -4.60 5.89
N ALA A 319 -43.63 -5.66 5.22
CA ALA A 319 -44.23 -6.84 5.85
C ALA A 319 -43.20 -7.78 6.53
N ALA A 320 -41.91 -7.67 6.19
CA ALA A 320 -40.87 -8.57 6.70
C ALA A 320 -40.47 -8.28 8.16
N SER A 321 -40.08 -9.34 8.87
CA SER A 321 -39.57 -9.25 10.24
C SER A 321 -38.23 -8.51 10.31
N VAL A 322 -38.03 -7.74 11.37
CA VAL A 322 -36.75 -7.12 11.76
C VAL A 322 -35.84 -8.05 12.58
N ALA A 323 -36.32 -9.24 12.95
CA ALA A 323 -35.52 -10.23 13.69
C ALA A 323 -34.38 -10.80 12.83
N LYS A 324 -33.27 -11.23 13.47
CA LYS A 324 -32.14 -11.84 12.76
C LYS A 324 -32.61 -13.09 11.98
N PRO A 325 -32.22 -13.26 10.70
CA PRO A 325 -32.57 -14.43 9.89
C PRO A 325 -32.04 -15.75 10.47
N GLY A 326 -32.54 -16.86 9.93
CA GLY A 326 -32.08 -18.20 10.30
C GLY A 326 -30.58 -18.41 10.06
N LYS A 327 -29.94 -19.22 10.92
CA LYS A 327 -28.47 -19.38 10.92
C LYS A 327 -27.96 -20.20 9.71
N THR A 328 -27.50 -19.51 8.67
CA THR A 328 -26.75 -20.11 7.56
C THR A 328 -25.35 -20.57 7.99
N GLN A 329 -24.88 -21.71 7.46
CA GLN A 329 -23.48 -22.14 7.62
C GLN A 329 -22.56 -21.41 6.64
N MET A 330 -21.90 -20.36 7.13
CA MET A 330 -20.93 -19.57 6.36
C MET A 330 -19.75 -19.14 7.24
N GLY A 331 -18.71 -18.59 6.60
CA GLY A 331 -17.46 -18.31 7.28
C GLY A 331 -16.55 -17.28 6.59
N HIS A 332 -15.38 -17.09 7.19
CA HIS A 332 -14.46 -16.00 6.89
C HIS A 332 -13.99 -15.94 5.42
N HIS A 333 -13.88 -17.09 4.75
CA HIS A 333 -13.39 -17.18 3.37
C HIS A 333 -14.50 -17.30 2.32
N ASP A 334 -15.78 -17.32 2.71
CA ASP A 334 -16.89 -17.29 1.75
C ASP A 334 -16.90 -15.99 0.91
N LYS A 335 -17.39 -16.11 -0.32
CA LYS A 335 -17.61 -14.98 -1.25
C LYS A 335 -18.68 -14.05 -0.67
N LEU A 336 -18.45 -12.74 -0.77
CA LEU A 336 -19.33 -11.71 -0.21
C LEU A 336 -19.91 -10.81 -1.32
N VAL A 337 -19.05 -10.14 -2.08
CA VAL A 337 -19.46 -9.25 -3.18
C VAL A 337 -18.60 -9.47 -4.41
N TYR A 338 -19.16 -9.15 -5.58
CA TYR A 338 -18.37 -8.93 -6.79
C TYR A 338 -18.34 -7.43 -7.09
N ILE A 339 -17.15 -6.89 -7.37
CA ILE A 339 -16.95 -5.48 -7.75
C ILE A 339 -16.42 -5.42 -9.18
N TYR A 340 -17.04 -4.61 -10.03
CA TYR A 340 -16.66 -4.53 -11.44
C TYR A 340 -15.45 -3.61 -11.66
N THR A 341 -14.47 -4.10 -12.40
CA THR A 341 -13.34 -3.33 -12.91
C THR A 341 -13.47 -3.15 -14.43
N SER A 342 -13.08 -2.00 -14.98
CA SER A 342 -13.00 -1.78 -16.43
C SER A 342 -12.07 -2.81 -17.08
N GLY A 343 -12.57 -3.60 -18.03
CA GLY A 343 -11.76 -4.53 -18.80
C GLY A 343 -11.01 -3.85 -19.93
N THR A 344 -9.85 -4.38 -20.30
CA THR A 344 -9.07 -3.99 -21.50
C THR A 344 -9.85 -4.16 -22.81
N THR A 345 -10.89 -5.00 -22.82
CA THR A 345 -11.84 -5.18 -23.92
C THR A 345 -13.01 -4.19 -23.89
N GLY A 346 -13.01 -3.20 -22.99
CA GLY A 346 -14.11 -2.25 -22.76
C GLY A 346 -15.21 -2.77 -21.83
N LEU A 347 -15.50 -4.08 -21.83
CA LEU A 347 -16.54 -4.68 -20.98
C LEU A 347 -16.12 -4.81 -19.49
N PRO A 348 -17.03 -4.62 -18.52
CA PRO A 348 -16.73 -4.76 -17.09
C PRO A 348 -16.42 -6.21 -16.66
N LYS A 349 -15.42 -6.40 -15.79
CA LYS A 349 -15.04 -7.71 -15.22
C LYS A 349 -15.37 -7.78 -13.74
N ALA A 350 -16.12 -8.79 -13.32
CA ALA A 350 -16.51 -9.01 -11.92
C ALA A 350 -15.34 -9.57 -11.08
N ALA A 351 -14.71 -8.75 -10.23
CA ALA A 351 -13.64 -9.16 -9.32
C ALA A 351 -14.20 -9.73 -8.01
N VAL A 352 -13.60 -10.82 -7.49
CA VAL A 352 -14.13 -11.59 -6.36
C VAL A 352 -13.58 -11.07 -5.02
N ILE A 353 -14.50 -10.69 -4.12
CA ILE A 353 -14.21 -10.26 -2.76
C ILE A 353 -14.87 -11.22 -1.75
N SER A 354 -14.06 -11.84 -0.89
CA SER A 354 -14.51 -12.61 0.28
C SER A 354 -14.75 -11.73 1.51
N HIS A 355 -15.40 -12.27 2.56
CA HIS A 355 -15.47 -11.57 3.85
C HIS A 355 -14.08 -11.25 4.42
N SER A 356 -13.14 -12.21 4.36
CA SER A 356 -11.75 -12.04 4.81
C SER A 356 -11.05 -10.90 4.10
N ARG A 357 -11.27 -10.75 2.79
CA ARG A 357 -10.70 -9.68 1.97
C ARG A 357 -11.33 -8.32 2.27
N TYR A 358 -12.66 -8.24 2.44
CA TYR A 358 -13.35 -7.01 2.85
C TYR A 358 -12.82 -6.52 4.21
N LEU A 359 -12.75 -7.42 5.20
CA LEU A 359 -12.23 -7.12 6.55
C LEU A 359 -10.75 -6.71 6.51
N PHE A 360 -9.93 -7.34 5.66
CA PHE A 360 -8.52 -6.98 5.48
C PHE A 360 -8.34 -5.59 4.85
N ILE A 361 -9.10 -5.25 3.79
CA ILE A 361 -9.02 -3.93 3.13
C ILE A 361 -9.44 -2.82 4.10
N ALA A 362 -10.60 -2.97 4.76
CA ALA A 362 -11.11 -1.96 5.70
C ALA A 362 -10.17 -1.75 6.89
N ALA A 363 -9.61 -2.82 7.46
CA ALA A 363 -8.65 -2.74 8.56
C ALA A 363 -7.27 -2.24 8.12
N GLY A 364 -6.86 -2.52 6.87
CA GLY A 364 -5.58 -2.09 6.33
C GLY A 364 -5.46 -0.58 6.23
N ILE A 365 -6.47 0.08 5.63
CA ILE A 365 -6.52 1.55 5.56
C ILE A 365 -6.67 2.16 6.96
N HIS A 366 -7.52 1.60 7.82
CA HIS A 366 -7.76 2.06 9.18
C HIS A 366 -6.48 2.13 10.03
N TYR A 367 -5.75 1.02 10.14
CA TYR A 367 -4.57 0.94 11.00
C TYR A 367 -3.37 1.71 10.44
N THR A 368 -3.26 1.86 9.12
CA THR A 368 -2.12 2.50 8.45
C THR A 368 -2.28 4.02 8.36
N MET A 369 -3.48 4.53 8.10
CA MET A 369 -3.72 5.97 8.05
C MET A 369 -3.83 6.61 9.44
N GLY A 370 -4.21 5.83 10.46
CA GLY A 370 -4.44 6.34 11.81
C GLY A 370 -5.82 6.98 11.92
N PHE A 371 -6.85 6.24 11.49
CA PHE A 371 -8.23 6.56 11.80
C PHE A 371 -8.53 6.29 13.29
N LYS A 372 -9.60 6.89 13.79
CA LYS A 372 -10.08 6.81 15.17
C LYS A 372 -11.56 6.41 15.24
N GLU A 373 -12.01 6.05 16.44
CA GLU A 373 -13.39 5.63 16.73
C GLU A 373 -14.39 6.80 16.77
N ASP A 374 -13.89 8.03 16.96
CA ASP A 374 -14.60 9.32 16.93
C ASP A 374 -14.60 10.00 15.55
N ASP A 375 -13.91 9.43 14.55
CA ASP A 375 -13.88 10.02 13.20
C ASP A 375 -15.25 9.91 12.50
N THR A 376 -15.62 11.02 11.85
CA THR A 376 -16.74 11.07 10.89
C THR A 376 -16.17 11.19 9.49
N PHE A 377 -16.49 10.22 8.64
CA PHE A 377 -15.98 10.11 7.28
C PHE A 377 -16.92 10.78 6.29
N TYR A 378 -16.39 11.41 5.25
CA TYR A 378 -17.14 11.92 4.11
C TYR A 378 -16.69 11.24 2.82
N THR A 379 -17.62 10.67 2.07
CA THR A 379 -17.36 10.14 0.73
C THR A 379 -18.48 10.45 -0.27
N PRO A 380 -18.17 11.16 -1.36
CA PRO A 380 -19.05 11.28 -2.52
C PRO A 380 -18.80 10.18 -3.57
N LEU A 381 -17.96 9.17 -3.28
CA LEU A 381 -17.62 8.10 -4.22
C LEU A 381 -18.73 7.05 -4.33
N PRO A 382 -18.90 6.37 -5.49
CA PRO A 382 -19.90 5.32 -5.62
C PRO A 382 -19.63 4.13 -4.68
N LEU A 383 -20.66 3.71 -3.96
CA LEU A 383 -20.59 2.57 -3.03
C LEU A 383 -20.43 1.21 -3.74
N TYR A 384 -20.69 1.14 -5.06
CA TYR A 384 -20.37 -0.05 -5.86
C TYR A 384 -18.87 -0.22 -6.17
N HIS A 385 -18.02 0.76 -5.83
CA HIS A 385 -16.57 0.67 -5.98
C HIS A 385 -15.84 0.47 -4.64
N THR A 386 -14.73 -0.26 -4.67
CA THR A 386 -13.87 -0.60 -3.52
C THR A 386 -13.50 0.61 -2.63
N ALA A 387 -13.24 1.77 -3.24
CA ALA A 387 -12.92 2.99 -2.49
C ALA A 387 -14.09 3.46 -1.60
N GLY A 388 -15.28 3.64 -2.17
CA GLY A 388 -16.47 4.05 -1.42
C GLY A 388 -17.00 2.93 -0.53
N GLY A 389 -17.34 1.77 -1.12
CA GLY A 389 -18.06 0.67 -0.47
C GLY A 389 -17.25 -0.22 0.49
N ILE A 390 -15.91 -0.23 0.38
CA ILE A 390 -15.04 -1.02 1.29
C ILE A 390 -14.12 -0.13 2.11
N MET A 391 -13.33 0.76 1.49
CA MET A 391 -12.32 1.52 2.25
C MET A 391 -12.94 2.58 3.16
N CYS A 392 -13.96 3.31 2.69
CA CYS A 392 -14.67 4.31 3.50
C CYS A 392 -15.88 3.73 4.25
N MET A 393 -16.85 3.13 3.55
CA MET A 393 -18.03 2.55 4.20
C MET A 393 -17.68 1.39 5.14
N GLY A 394 -16.59 0.67 4.88
CA GLY A 394 -16.06 -0.34 5.80
C GLY A 394 -15.63 0.22 7.16
N GLN A 395 -15.44 1.53 7.33
CA GLN A 395 -15.19 2.12 8.65
C GLN A 395 -16.44 2.12 9.52
N ALA A 396 -17.63 2.38 8.94
CA ALA A 396 -18.89 2.11 9.63
C ALA A 396 -19.09 0.61 9.88
N VAL A 397 -18.99 -0.20 8.82
CA VAL A 397 -19.33 -1.64 8.90
C VAL A 397 -18.41 -2.41 9.86
N VAL A 398 -17.11 -2.12 9.86
CA VAL A 398 -16.08 -2.90 10.58
C VAL A 398 -15.65 -2.26 11.90
N PHE A 399 -15.64 -0.92 12.00
CA PHE A 399 -15.11 -0.18 13.15
C PHE A 399 -16.14 0.73 13.85
N GLY A 400 -17.41 0.69 13.46
CA GLY A 400 -18.47 1.46 14.12
C GLY A 400 -18.36 2.98 13.93
N SER A 401 -17.61 3.46 12.93
CA SER A 401 -17.49 4.89 12.61
C SER A 401 -18.75 5.46 11.94
N THR A 402 -18.89 6.79 11.91
CA THR A 402 -19.97 7.46 11.16
C THR A 402 -19.50 7.73 9.72
N VAL A 403 -20.29 7.38 8.70
CA VAL A 403 -19.97 7.64 7.29
C VAL A 403 -21.06 8.48 6.62
N CYS A 404 -20.67 9.64 6.10
CA CYS A 404 -21.51 10.59 5.40
C CYS A 404 -21.34 10.43 3.88
N ILE A 405 -22.46 10.27 3.17
CA ILE A 405 -22.51 9.94 1.74
C ILE A 405 -23.33 10.96 0.94
N ARG A 406 -22.95 11.17 -0.32
CA ARG A 406 -23.73 11.93 -1.32
C ARG A 406 -24.18 11.03 -2.48
N LYS A 407 -25.34 11.33 -3.07
CA LYS A 407 -25.85 10.64 -4.29
C LYS A 407 -24.96 10.89 -5.52
N LYS A 408 -24.31 12.07 -5.61
CA LYS A 408 -23.34 12.47 -6.63
C LYS A 408 -22.26 13.38 -6.03
N PHE A 409 -21.06 13.39 -6.62
CA PHE A 409 -20.00 14.35 -6.27
C PHE A 409 -20.36 15.78 -6.70
N SER A 410 -19.97 16.76 -5.88
CA SER A 410 -19.92 18.17 -6.21
C SER A 410 -18.58 18.74 -5.71
N ALA A 411 -17.86 19.42 -6.59
CA ALA A 411 -16.59 20.05 -6.25
C ALA A 411 -16.81 21.27 -5.33
N THR A 412 -17.76 22.15 -5.67
CA THR A 412 -18.06 23.38 -4.92
C THR A 412 -18.58 23.10 -3.52
N ASN A 413 -19.31 21.99 -3.33
CA ASN A 413 -19.90 21.66 -2.04
C ASN A 413 -19.01 20.75 -1.19
N TYR A 414 -17.85 20.28 -1.69
CA TYR A 414 -17.07 19.22 -1.02
C TYR A 414 -16.72 19.56 0.43
N PHE A 415 -16.21 20.77 0.68
CA PHE A 415 -15.85 21.20 2.03
C PHE A 415 -17.02 21.81 2.82
N ALA A 416 -18.01 22.39 2.15
CA ALA A 416 -19.28 22.79 2.78
C ALA A 416 -20.02 21.56 3.36
N ASP A 417 -19.96 20.42 2.68
CA ASP A 417 -20.47 19.14 3.16
C ASP A 417 -19.63 18.60 4.32
N CYS A 418 -18.29 18.68 4.24
CA CYS A 418 -17.44 18.34 5.38
C CYS A 418 -17.77 19.18 6.63
N ALA A 419 -18.11 20.46 6.48
CA ALA A 419 -18.58 21.30 7.58
C ALA A 419 -19.99 20.90 8.07
N LYS A 420 -20.99 20.86 7.17
CA LYS A 420 -22.39 20.42 7.41
C LYS A 420 -22.47 19.10 8.18
N PHE A 421 -21.65 18.14 7.80
CA PHE A 421 -21.64 16.80 8.39
C PHE A 421 -20.66 16.62 9.56
N ASN A 422 -19.89 17.65 9.94
CA ASN A 422 -18.80 17.57 10.93
C ASN A 422 -17.73 16.50 10.60
N ALA A 423 -17.45 16.29 9.31
CA ALA A 423 -16.49 15.30 8.86
C ALA A 423 -15.06 15.64 9.29
N THR A 424 -14.36 14.65 9.83
CA THR A 424 -12.94 14.70 10.18
C THR A 424 -12.06 14.03 9.13
N ILE A 425 -12.61 13.08 8.35
CA ILE A 425 -11.90 12.36 7.29
C ILE A 425 -12.59 12.59 5.94
N GLY A 426 -11.90 13.19 4.96
CA GLY A 426 -12.39 13.35 3.60
C GLY A 426 -11.84 12.28 2.64
N GLN A 427 -12.69 11.66 1.82
CA GLN A 427 -12.23 10.75 0.76
C GLN A 427 -12.15 11.44 -0.61
N TYR A 428 -11.08 11.19 -1.37
CA TYR A 428 -10.87 11.74 -2.71
C TYR A 428 -10.40 10.69 -3.74
N ILE A 429 -10.45 11.07 -5.02
CA ILE A 429 -9.69 10.51 -6.15
C ILE A 429 -8.97 11.69 -6.82
N GLY A 430 -7.80 11.48 -7.43
CA GLY A 430 -6.97 12.55 -8.01
C GLY A 430 -7.70 13.64 -8.81
N GLU A 431 -8.62 13.26 -9.70
CA GLU A 431 -9.40 14.23 -10.50
C GLU A 431 -10.38 15.05 -9.67
N MET A 432 -10.99 14.47 -8.63
CA MET A 432 -11.79 15.25 -7.68
C MET A 432 -10.95 16.33 -7.00
N ALA A 433 -9.71 16.03 -6.62
CA ALA A 433 -8.84 17.01 -6.00
C ALA A 433 -8.49 18.18 -6.95
N ARG A 434 -8.31 17.90 -8.25
CA ARG A 434 -8.19 18.95 -9.28
C ARG A 434 -9.47 19.78 -9.39
N TYR A 435 -10.65 19.15 -9.52
CA TYR A 435 -11.92 19.88 -9.61
C TYR A 435 -12.21 20.73 -8.36
N ILE A 436 -11.92 20.22 -7.16
CA ILE A 436 -12.07 20.94 -5.89
C ILE A 436 -11.10 22.13 -5.82
N LEU A 437 -9.82 21.96 -6.21
CA LEU A 437 -8.84 23.05 -6.24
C LEU A 437 -9.18 24.13 -7.28
N ALA A 438 -9.86 23.77 -8.37
CA ALA A 438 -10.35 24.70 -9.41
C ALA A 438 -11.64 25.47 -9.01
N THR A 439 -12.25 25.18 -7.86
CA THR A 439 -13.41 25.96 -7.37
C THR A 439 -13.01 27.38 -6.99
N LYS A 440 -13.96 28.32 -7.05
CA LYS A 440 -13.79 29.65 -6.44
C LYS A 440 -13.54 29.52 -4.93
N PRO A 441 -12.72 30.38 -4.30
CA PRO A 441 -12.54 30.41 -2.85
C PRO A 441 -13.86 30.55 -2.08
N SER A 442 -13.97 29.86 -0.95
CA SER A 442 -15.13 29.87 -0.06
C SER A 442 -14.74 29.95 1.41
N GLU A 443 -15.67 30.30 2.30
CA GLU A 443 -15.45 30.22 3.76
C GLU A 443 -15.11 28.78 4.20
N TYR A 444 -15.72 27.79 3.55
CA TYR A 444 -15.53 26.36 3.84
C TYR A 444 -14.16 25.83 3.43
N ASP A 445 -13.37 26.60 2.68
CA ASP A 445 -11.98 26.25 2.36
C ASP A 445 -11.14 26.03 3.63
N ARG A 446 -11.50 26.68 4.75
CA ARG A 446 -10.89 26.40 6.07
C ARG A 446 -11.91 26.19 7.20
N ALA A 447 -13.18 26.58 7.04
CA ALA A 447 -14.24 26.39 8.04
C ALA A 447 -14.76 24.94 8.13
N HIS A 448 -13.87 23.96 8.24
CA HIS A 448 -14.19 22.53 8.29
C HIS A 448 -13.35 21.78 9.33
N ARG A 449 -13.78 20.57 9.71
CA ARG A 449 -13.08 19.75 10.73
C ARG A 449 -12.16 18.67 10.15
N VAL A 450 -11.91 18.68 8.84
CA VAL A 450 -11.10 17.66 8.14
C VAL A 450 -9.65 17.71 8.62
N ARG A 451 -9.24 16.67 9.36
CA ARG A 451 -7.87 16.51 9.89
C ARG A 451 -6.97 15.68 8.96
N LEU A 452 -7.58 14.91 8.07
CA LEU A 452 -6.93 13.94 7.20
C LEU A 452 -7.79 13.73 5.96
N MET A 453 -7.17 13.74 4.78
CA MET A 453 -7.81 13.26 3.55
C MET A 453 -7.12 12.00 3.03
N PHE A 454 -7.88 11.05 2.51
CA PHE A 454 -7.33 9.81 1.93
C PHE A 454 -7.95 9.48 0.58
N GLY A 455 -7.16 8.89 -0.30
CA GLY A 455 -7.55 8.71 -1.69
C GLY A 455 -6.44 8.08 -2.51
N ASN A 456 -6.60 8.17 -3.83
CA ASN A 456 -5.62 7.64 -4.78
C ASN A 456 -5.45 8.54 -6.01
N GLY A 457 -4.19 8.77 -6.40
CA GLY A 457 -3.78 9.50 -7.58
C GLY A 457 -3.72 11.02 -7.45
N LEU A 458 -3.51 11.59 -6.26
CA LEU A 458 -3.29 13.03 -6.11
C LEU A 458 -2.03 13.46 -6.88
N ARG A 459 -2.21 14.24 -7.97
CA ARG A 459 -1.11 14.66 -8.85
C ARG A 459 -0.08 15.50 -8.06
N PRO A 460 1.23 15.20 -8.11
CA PRO A 460 2.25 15.88 -7.30
C PRO A 460 2.25 17.41 -7.42
N GLN A 461 1.89 17.92 -8.61
CA GLN A 461 1.88 19.34 -8.97
C GLN A 461 0.82 20.13 -8.18
N ILE A 462 -0.33 19.51 -7.87
CA ILE A 462 -1.44 20.17 -7.15
C ILE A 462 -1.43 19.87 -5.64
N TRP A 463 -0.69 18.85 -5.19
CA TRP A 463 -0.69 18.39 -3.79
C TRP A 463 -0.34 19.52 -2.80
N PRO A 464 0.74 20.33 -2.97
CA PRO A 464 1.07 21.38 -2.01
C PRO A 464 -0.01 22.46 -1.95
N GLN A 465 -0.48 22.92 -3.11
CA GLN A 465 -1.53 23.94 -3.24
C GLN A 465 -2.85 23.48 -2.59
N PHE A 466 -3.21 22.20 -2.77
CA PHE A 466 -4.39 21.60 -2.16
C PHE A 466 -4.28 21.54 -0.64
N VAL A 467 -3.15 21.07 -0.11
CA VAL A 467 -2.87 21.03 1.34
C VAL A 467 -2.88 22.42 1.95
N GLU A 468 -2.24 23.39 1.28
CA GLU A 468 -2.14 24.77 1.74
C GLU A 468 -3.50 25.47 1.75
N ARG A 469 -4.25 25.43 0.63
CA ARG A 469 -5.58 26.06 0.51
C ARG A 469 -6.55 25.50 1.54
N PHE A 470 -6.63 24.17 1.64
CA PHE A 470 -7.64 23.47 2.44
C PHE A 470 -7.16 23.04 3.85
N ASN A 471 -6.01 23.53 4.30
CA ASN A 471 -5.48 23.29 5.67
C ASN A 471 -5.34 21.79 6.05
N ILE A 472 -5.06 20.91 5.10
CA ILE A 472 -5.15 19.45 5.29
C ILE A 472 -3.85 18.90 5.92
N ALA A 473 -3.85 18.77 7.25
CA ALA A 473 -2.67 18.35 8.03
C ALA A 473 -2.09 16.96 7.64
N LYS A 474 -2.90 16.05 7.07
CA LYS A 474 -2.42 14.77 6.55
C LYS A 474 -3.14 14.35 5.27
N VAL A 475 -2.36 13.92 4.28
CA VAL A 475 -2.85 13.27 3.06
C VAL A 475 -2.33 11.84 3.00
N GLY A 476 -3.25 10.88 2.91
CA GLY A 476 -2.96 9.46 2.79
C GLY A 476 -3.26 8.93 1.38
N GLU A 477 -2.23 8.62 0.61
CA GLU A 477 -2.37 7.95 -0.68
C GLU A 477 -2.41 6.42 -0.49
N PHE A 478 -3.26 5.74 -1.26
CA PHE A 478 -3.24 4.29 -1.40
C PHE A 478 -3.15 3.87 -2.87
N TYR A 479 -2.51 2.74 -3.13
CA TYR A 479 -2.53 2.07 -4.42
C TYR A 479 -2.86 0.59 -4.25
N GLY A 480 -3.65 0.05 -5.18
CA GLY A 480 -3.98 -1.38 -5.27
C GLY A 480 -5.04 -1.63 -6.35
N ALA A 481 -5.06 -2.85 -6.88
CA ALA A 481 -6.10 -3.31 -7.81
C ALA A 481 -7.20 -4.07 -7.05
N THR A 482 -8.46 -3.97 -7.49
CA THR A 482 -9.59 -4.58 -6.76
C THR A 482 -9.51 -6.11 -6.77
N GLU A 483 -9.07 -6.68 -7.89
CA GLU A 483 -8.76 -8.11 -8.02
C GLU A 483 -7.44 -8.50 -7.33
N GLY A 484 -6.50 -7.56 -7.16
CA GLY A 484 -5.10 -7.80 -6.81
C GLY A 484 -4.75 -7.88 -5.31
N ASN A 485 -3.77 -8.71 -4.96
CA ASN A 485 -3.25 -8.85 -3.60
C ASN A 485 -2.23 -7.75 -3.22
N ALA A 486 -1.57 -7.14 -4.21
CA ALA A 486 -0.55 -6.11 -4.02
C ALA A 486 -1.20 -4.75 -3.69
N ASN A 487 -1.05 -4.29 -2.45
CA ASN A 487 -1.64 -3.04 -1.96
C ASN A 487 -0.60 -2.26 -1.14
N ILE A 488 -0.46 -0.96 -1.37
CA ILE A 488 0.51 -0.09 -0.68
C ILE A 488 -0.12 1.22 -0.26
N MET A 489 0.47 1.87 0.75
CA MET A 489 -0.05 3.11 1.34
C MET A 489 1.07 4.04 1.73
N ASN A 490 0.97 5.30 1.32
CA ASN A 490 1.74 6.42 1.85
C ASN A 490 0.93 7.03 3.00
N HIS A 491 1.57 7.14 4.16
CA HIS A 491 0.93 7.57 5.40
C HIS A 491 1.70 8.68 6.13
N ASP A 492 2.69 9.30 5.47
CA ASP A 492 3.64 10.26 6.04
C ASP A 492 3.74 11.58 5.27
N ASN A 493 2.79 11.87 4.37
CA ASN A 493 2.71 13.04 3.50
C ASN A 493 3.82 13.15 2.42
N THR A 494 4.54 12.07 2.09
CA THR A 494 5.56 12.11 1.02
C THR A 494 4.90 12.38 -0.35
N VAL A 495 5.03 13.61 -0.87
CA VAL A 495 4.31 14.07 -2.07
C VAL A 495 4.59 13.18 -3.27
N GLY A 496 3.52 12.73 -3.93
CA GLY A 496 3.59 11.89 -5.14
C GLY A 496 3.91 10.41 -4.91
N ALA A 497 4.33 10.02 -3.72
CA ALA A 497 4.51 8.60 -3.39
C ALA A 497 3.14 7.95 -3.18
N ILE A 498 2.87 6.86 -3.88
CA ILE A 498 1.65 6.04 -3.72
C ILE A 498 1.78 4.99 -2.61
N GLY A 499 3.01 4.80 -2.10
CA GLY A 499 3.33 3.89 -1.01
C GLY A 499 4.84 3.68 -0.89
N PHE A 500 5.26 2.59 -0.25
CA PHE A 500 6.68 2.26 -0.12
C PHE A 500 6.91 0.76 0.15
N VAL A 501 8.16 0.32 -0.05
CA VAL A 501 8.72 -0.95 0.44
C VAL A 501 9.82 -0.63 1.45
N SER A 502 9.80 -1.24 2.64
CA SER A 502 10.87 -1.05 3.62
C SER A 502 12.20 -1.60 3.11
N ARG A 503 13.23 -0.74 3.06
CA ARG A 503 14.61 -1.15 2.76
C ARG A 503 15.32 -1.79 3.97
N ILE A 504 14.72 -1.69 5.16
CA ILE A 504 15.18 -2.33 6.40
C ILE A 504 14.62 -3.76 6.50
N LEU A 505 13.33 -3.95 6.16
CA LEU A 505 12.60 -5.21 6.35
C LEU A 505 11.88 -5.71 5.08
N PRO A 506 12.55 -5.82 3.91
CA PRO A 506 11.90 -6.08 2.63
C PRO A 506 11.15 -7.43 2.55
N LYS A 507 11.53 -8.42 3.37
CA LYS A 507 10.89 -9.76 3.39
C LYS A 507 9.53 -9.80 4.12
N VAL A 508 9.14 -8.74 4.84
CA VAL A 508 7.88 -8.73 5.63
C VAL A 508 6.64 -8.67 4.73
N TYR A 509 6.70 -7.88 3.66
CA TYR A 509 5.61 -7.65 2.73
C TYR A 509 6.06 -7.95 1.29
N PRO A 510 5.74 -9.14 0.73
CA PRO A 510 6.35 -9.67 -0.50
C PRO A 510 5.69 -9.11 -1.77
N ILE A 511 5.82 -7.81 -1.92
CA ILE A 511 5.62 -7.06 -3.16
C ILE A 511 6.97 -6.73 -3.78
N SER A 512 7.01 -6.56 -5.10
CA SER A 512 8.25 -6.24 -5.82
C SER A 512 7.95 -5.45 -7.09
N ILE A 513 8.98 -4.82 -7.64
CA ILE A 513 8.97 -4.34 -9.03
C ILE A 513 9.89 -5.28 -9.80
N ILE A 514 9.41 -5.82 -10.91
CA ILE A 514 10.18 -6.67 -11.82
C ILE A 514 10.41 -5.95 -13.15
N ARG A 515 11.57 -6.21 -13.75
CA ARG A 515 11.94 -5.68 -15.06
C ARG A 515 10.97 -6.27 -16.10
N ALA A 516 10.51 -5.43 -17.03
CA ALA A 516 9.56 -5.82 -18.06
C ALA A 516 9.88 -5.11 -19.36
N ASP A 517 9.52 -5.73 -20.47
CA ASP A 517 9.62 -5.14 -21.79
C ASP A 517 8.69 -3.91 -21.91
N PRO A 518 9.17 -2.73 -22.35
CA PRO A 518 8.37 -1.50 -22.36
C PRO A 518 7.19 -1.48 -23.34
N ASP A 519 7.26 -2.25 -24.43
CA ASP A 519 6.29 -2.23 -25.53
C ASP A 519 5.18 -3.28 -25.33
N THR A 520 5.54 -4.47 -24.82
CA THR A 520 4.61 -5.59 -24.55
C THR A 520 4.16 -5.69 -23.09
N GLY A 521 4.98 -5.22 -22.16
CA GLY A 521 4.76 -5.38 -20.71
C GLY A 521 5.09 -6.78 -20.16
N GLU A 522 5.71 -7.66 -20.94
CA GLU A 522 6.08 -9.00 -20.49
C GLU A 522 7.31 -8.98 -19.56
N PRO A 523 7.35 -9.80 -18.48
CA PRO A 523 8.49 -9.86 -17.57
C PRO A 523 9.80 -10.28 -18.25
N ILE A 524 10.85 -9.47 -18.07
CA ILE A 524 12.22 -9.82 -18.47
C ILE A 524 12.72 -10.93 -17.53
N ARG A 525 13.29 -11.97 -18.13
CA ARG A 525 13.76 -13.18 -17.43
C ARG A 525 15.24 -13.38 -17.63
N ASN A 526 15.88 -13.86 -16.56
CA ASN A 526 17.28 -14.23 -16.57
C ASN A 526 17.51 -15.60 -17.26
N LYS A 527 18.78 -16.00 -17.38
CA LYS A 527 19.22 -17.30 -17.92
C LYS A 527 18.61 -18.54 -17.24
N ASP A 528 18.13 -18.42 -15.99
CA ASP A 528 17.51 -19.48 -15.21
C ASP A 528 15.98 -19.49 -15.40
N GLY A 529 15.45 -18.63 -16.28
CA GLY A 529 14.03 -18.48 -16.57
C GLY A 529 13.24 -17.70 -15.53
N LEU A 530 13.88 -17.08 -14.54
CA LEU A 530 13.24 -16.34 -13.44
C LEU A 530 13.19 -14.83 -13.73
N CYS A 531 12.19 -14.13 -13.18
CA CYS A 531 12.01 -12.69 -13.40
C CYS A 531 13.09 -11.85 -12.70
N GLU A 532 13.62 -10.85 -13.41
CA GLU A 532 14.60 -9.92 -12.84
C GLU A 532 13.95 -8.82 -11.99
N LEU A 533 14.61 -8.40 -10.91
CA LEU A 533 14.19 -7.27 -10.07
C LEU A 533 14.69 -5.94 -10.64
N CYS A 534 13.92 -4.87 -10.45
CA CYS A 534 14.36 -3.52 -10.77
C CYS A 534 15.29 -2.95 -9.70
N GLU A 535 16.33 -2.23 -10.13
CA GLU A 535 17.19 -1.43 -9.25
C GLU A 535 16.51 -0.11 -8.82
N PRO A 536 17.02 0.62 -7.80
CA PRO A 536 16.49 1.91 -7.41
C PRO A 536 16.48 2.92 -8.57
N ASN A 537 15.33 3.57 -8.74
CA ASN A 537 14.98 4.49 -9.83
C ASN A 537 14.76 3.83 -11.22
N GLU A 538 14.93 2.51 -11.36
CA GLU A 538 14.55 1.79 -12.59
C GLU A 538 13.02 1.57 -12.64
N PRO A 539 12.34 1.84 -13.79
CA PRO A 539 10.93 1.49 -13.98
C PRO A 539 10.70 0.00 -14.19
N GLY A 540 9.58 -0.53 -13.69
CA GLY A 540 9.15 -1.89 -14.01
C GLY A 540 7.73 -2.19 -13.53
N VAL A 541 7.26 -3.41 -13.76
CA VAL A 541 5.88 -3.80 -13.43
C VAL A 541 5.78 -4.22 -11.97
N PHE A 542 4.77 -3.69 -11.28
CA PHE A 542 4.53 -4.01 -9.87
C PHE A 542 3.82 -5.36 -9.70
N ILE A 543 4.28 -6.17 -8.74
CA ILE A 543 3.77 -7.51 -8.48
C ILE A 543 3.54 -7.79 -6.99
N GLY A 544 2.62 -8.71 -6.69
CA GLY A 544 2.37 -9.23 -5.33
C GLY A 544 2.38 -10.76 -5.29
N LYS A 545 3.25 -11.35 -4.48
CA LYS A 545 3.42 -12.82 -4.41
C LYS A 545 2.13 -13.50 -3.92
N ILE A 546 1.61 -14.43 -4.73
CA ILE A 546 0.38 -15.16 -4.44
C ILE A 546 0.64 -16.26 -3.42
N VAL A 547 -0.13 -16.27 -2.34
CA VAL A 547 -0.17 -17.36 -1.36
C VAL A 547 -1.64 -17.69 -1.07
N LYS A 548 -2.08 -18.89 -1.43
CA LYS A 548 -3.45 -19.39 -1.16
C LYS A 548 -3.70 -19.50 0.34
N GLY A 549 -4.93 -19.29 0.78
CA GLY A 549 -5.35 -19.38 2.18
C GLY A 549 -4.76 -18.29 3.09
N ASN A 550 -4.22 -17.20 2.53
CA ASN A 550 -3.68 -16.09 3.31
C ASN A 550 -4.37 -14.77 2.90
N PRO A 551 -5.27 -14.20 3.70
CA PRO A 551 -6.04 -13.00 3.31
C PRO A 551 -5.23 -11.77 2.89
N SER A 552 -3.94 -11.69 3.26
CA SER A 552 -3.03 -10.60 2.87
C SER A 552 -2.26 -10.84 1.57
N ARG A 553 -2.35 -12.04 0.98
CA ARG A 553 -1.56 -12.51 -0.17
C ARG A 553 -2.34 -13.34 -1.19
N GLU A 554 -3.60 -13.68 -0.90
CA GLU A 554 -4.46 -14.48 -1.75
C GLU A 554 -5.00 -13.67 -2.94
N PHE A 555 -5.00 -14.29 -4.11
CA PHE A 555 -5.55 -13.73 -5.35
C PHE A 555 -6.77 -14.56 -5.77
N LEU A 556 -7.97 -14.05 -5.48
CA LEU A 556 -9.24 -14.67 -5.89
C LEU A 556 -9.60 -14.37 -7.35
N GLY A 557 -8.96 -13.37 -7.96
CA GLY A 557 -9.17 -12.98 -9.35
C GLY A 557 -10.59 -12.46 -9.66
N TYR A 558 -11.08 -12.82 -10.83
CA TYR A 558 -12.40 -12.53 -11.37
C TYR A 558 -13.28 -13.79 -11.40
N VAL A 559 -14.59 -13.61 -11.57
CA VAL A 559 -15.53 -14.71 -11.85
C VAL A 559 -15.12 -15.46 -13.14
N ASP A 560 -14.64 -14.74 -14.15
CA ASP A 560 -13.97 -15.35 -15.31
C ASP A 560 -12.54 -15.83 -14.96
N ALA A 561 -12.35 -17.14 -15.00
CA ALA A 561 -11.06 -17.79 -14.82
C ALA A 561 -10.04 -17.42 -15.93
N LYS A 562 -10.50 -17.14 -17.17
CA LYS A 562 -9.61 -16.76 -18.28
C LYS A 562 -9.02 -15.36 -18.08
N ALA A 563 -9.85 -14.38 -17.68
CA ALA A 563 -9.39 -13.07 -17.25
C ALA A 563 -8.44 -13.14 -16.03
N SER A 564 -8.68 -14.08 -15.12
CA SER A 564 -7.85 -14.29 -13.94
C SER A 564 -6.47 -14.87 -14.29
N ALA A 565 -6.40 -15.84 -15.21
CA ALA A 565 -5.15 -16.43 -15.67
C ALA A 565 -4.20 -15.39 -16.29
N LYS A 566 -4.74 -14.43 -17.06
CA LYS A 566 -3.97 -13.32 -17.66
C LYS A 566 -3.39 -12.32 -16.64
N LYS A 567 -3.69 -12.47 -15.35
CA LYS A 567 -3.15 -11.65 -14.24
C LYS A 567 -2.14 -12.40 -13.36
N ILE A 568 -1.73 -13.62 -13.74
CA ILE A 568 -0.80 -14.44 -12.96
C ILE A 568 0.50 -14.66 -13.75
N VAL A 569 1.61 -14.18 -13.21
CA VAL A 569 2.96 -14.57 -13.64
C VAL A 569 3.44 -15.76 -12.80
N ARG A 570 4.13 -16.71 -13.45
CA ARG A 570 4.76 -17.89 -12.83
C ARG A 570 6.28 -17.78 -12.83
N ASP A 571 6.91 -18.57 -11.97
CA ASP A 571 8.37 -18.75 -11.92
C ASP A 571 9.07 -17.39 -11.79
N VAL A 572 8.71 -16.67 -10.72
CA VAL A 572 9.03 -15.25 -10.55
C VAL A 572 10.38 -15.11 -9.88
N PHE A 573 10.51 -15.67 -8.68
CA PHE A 573 11.78 -15.66 -7.92
C PHE A 573 12.26 -17.07 -7.54
N LYS A 574 11.41 -18.08 -7.74
CA LYS A 574 11.73 -19.51 -7.62
C LYS A 574 10.78 -20.29 -8.53
N HIS A 575 11.24 -21.41 -9.10
CA HIS A 575 10.36 -22.28 -9.87
C HIS A 575 9.15 -22.74 -9.05
N GLY A 576 7.99 -22.78 -9.70
CA GLY A 576 6.69 -23.09 -9.09
C GLY A 576 6.06 -21.96 -8.27
N ASP A 577 6.73 -20.82 -8.06
CA ASP A 577 6.10 -19.67 -7.42
C ASP A 577 5.27 -18.80 -8.39
N MET A 578 4.39 -17.97 -7.84
CA MET A 578 3.42 -17.18 -8.61
C MET A 578 3.25 -15.79 -8.01
N ALA A 579 3.02 -14.80 -8.85
CA ALA A 579 2.63 -13.45 -8.43
C ALA A 579 1.48 -12.89 -9.27
N PHE A 580 0.72 -11.98 -8.66
CA PHE A 580 -0.26 -11.14 -9.35
C PHE A 580 0.50 -10.06 -10.14
N LEU A 581 0.18 -9.92 -11.41
CA LEU A 581 0.74 -8.91 -12.31
C LEU A 581 -0.22 -7.71 -12.36
N SER A 582 0.19 -6.56 -11.80
CA SER A 582 -0.67 -5.36 -11.76
C SER A 582 -1.05 -4.87 -13.15
N GLY A 583 -0.09 -4.80 -14.08
CA GLY A 583 -0.20 -4.05 -15.33
C GLY A 583 0.08 -2.55 -15.17
N ASP A 584 0.58 -2.11 -14.01
CA ASP A 584 1.02 -0.73 -13.78
C ASP A 584 2.56 -0.70 -13.63
N LEU A 585 3.19 0.28 -14.28
CA LEU A 585 4.62 0.59 -14.21
C LEU A 585 4.89 1.54 -13.04
N LEU A 586 5.72 1.10 -12.10
CA LEU A 586 6.15 1.87 -10.95
C LEU A 586 7.67 2.10 -10.96
N VAL A 587 8.12 3.09 -10.21
CA VAL A 587 9.53 3.33 -9.87
C VAL A 587 9.69 3.34 -8.34
N ALA A 588 10.76 2.74 -7.84
CA ALA A 588 11.12 2.75 -6.42
C ALA A 588 12.37 3.58 -6.15
N ASP A 589 12.31 4.62 -5.31
CA ASP A 589 13.50 5.40 -4.94
C ASP A 589 14.44 4.64 -3.98
N GLU A 590 15.61 5.21 -3.66
CA GLU A 590 16.56 4.61 -2.72
C GLU A 590 15.97 4.40 -1.31
N LYS A 591 15.06 5.26 -0.87
CA LYS A 591 14.33 5.13 0.42
C LYS A 591 13.18 4.11 0.33
N GLY A 592 12.94 3.55 -0.84
CA GLY A 592 11.88 2.57 -1.13
C GLY A 592 10.50 3.17 -1.29
N TYR A 593 10.33 4.50 -1.39
CA TYR A 593 9.05 5.08 -1.79
C TYR A 593 8.73 4.67 -3.24
N LEU A 594 7.46 4.37 -3.49
CA LEU A 594 6.96 3.93 -4.78
C LEU A 594 6.17 5.06 -5.43
N TYR A 595 6.46 5.30 -6.71
CA TYR A 595 5.84 6.34 -7.53
C TYR A 595 5.21 5.69 -8.77
N PHE A 596 3.98 6.09 -9.09
CA PHE A 596 3.33 5.68 -10.33
C PHE A 596 4.02 6.34 -11.52
N LYS A 597 4.24 5.57 -12.60
CA LYS A 597 4.69 6.11 -13.89
C LYS A 597 3.61 6.01 -14.93
N ASP A 598 3.21 4.80 -15.31
CA ASP A 598 2.16 4.59 -16.31
C ASP A 598 1.55 3.19 -16.20
N ARG A 599 0.75 2.77 -17.18
CA ARG A 599 0.31 1.36 -17.33
C ARG A 599 1.06 0.69 -18.48
N THR A 600 1.28 -0.62 -18.43
CA THR A 600 1.84 -1.33 -19.58
C THR A 600 0.85 -1.30 -20.74
N GLY A 601 1.33 -0.85 -21.91
CA GLY A 601 0.51 -0.58 -23.09
C GLY A 601 -0.21 0.78 -23.11
N ASP A 602 -0.11 1.59 -22.05
CA ASP A 602 -0.55 2.99 -22.03
C ASP A 602 0.57 3.98 -22.42
N THR A 603 1.81 3.52 -22.54
CA THR A 603 2.94 4.25 -23.14
C THR A 603 2.78 4.45 -24.65
N PHE A 604 3.54 5.38 -25.23
CA PHE A 604 3.77 5.44 -26.67
C PHE A 604 5.25 5.59 -26.99
N ARG A 605 5.69 5.07 -28.13
CA ARG A 605 7.07 5.13 -28.59
C ARG A 605 7.17 5.98 -29.84
N TRP A 606 7.89 7.10 -29.80
CA TRP A 606 7.95 8.07 -30.90
C TRP A 606 9.39 8.45 -31.23
N LYS A 607 9.77 8.30 -32.51
CA LYS A 607 11.14 8.56 -33.00
C LYS A 607 12.22 7.84 -32.17
N GLY A 608 11.96 6.57 -31.84
CA GLY A 608 12.80 5.71 -31.00
C GLY A 608 12.51 5.77 -29.51
N GLU A 609 12.11 6.95 -28.99
CA GLU A 609 11.98 7.25 -27.55
C GLU A 609 10.68 6.73 -26.94
N ASN A 610 10.75 6.21 -25.72
CA ASN A 610 9.59 5.74 -24.95
C ASN A 610 9.02 6.84 -24.06
N VAL A 611 7.71 7.12 -24.22
CA VAL A 611 7.03 8.26 -23.58
C VAL A 611 5.86 7.77 -22.73
N SER A 612 5.80 8.26 -21.49
CA SER A 612 4.64 8.09 -20.62
C SER A 612 3.50 9.03 -21.06
N THR A 613 2.32 8.47 -21.31
CA THR A 613 1.12 9.31 -21.52
C THR A 613 0.71 10.02 -20.24
N SER A 614 0.85 9.37 -19.09
CA SER A 614 0.53 9.96 -17.78
C SER A 614 1.39 11.20 -17.47
N GLU A 615 2.67 11.21 -17.87
CA GLU A 615 3.56 12.36 -17.73
C GLU A 615 3.20 13.51 -18.70
N VAL A 616 3.00 13.20 -19.98
CA VAL A 616 2.62 14.19 -20.99
C VAL A 616 1.23 14.80 -20.68
N GLU A 617 0.28 14.00 -20.20
CA GLU A 617 -1.05 14.45 -19.79
C GLU A 617 -0.98 15.44 -18.62
N ALA A 618 -0.11 15.19 -17.63
CA ALA A 618 0.09 16.10 -16.51
C ALA A 618 0.65 17.46 -16.98
N GLN A 619 1.62 17.46 -17.92
CA GLN A 619 2.17 18.71 -18.46
C GLN A 619 1.19 19.43 -19.40
N VAL A 620 0.50 18.72 -20.28
CA VAL A 620 -0.52 19.29 -21.17
C VAL A 620 -1.66 19.91 -20.36
N SER A 621 -2.21 19.21 -19.37
CA SER A 621 -3.27 19.76 -18.52
C SER A 621 -2.80 20.99 -17.75
N ASN A 622 -1.59 20.98 -17.17
CA ASN A 622 -1.00 22.13 -16.48
C ASN A 622 -0.83 23.35 -17.41
N VAL A 623 -0.31 23.17 -18.63
CA VAL A 623 -0.15 24.25 -19.62
C VAL A 623 -1.49 24.73 -20.18
N ALA A 624 -2.50 23.85 -20.27
CA ALA A 624 -3.86 24.19 -20.71
C ALA A 624 -4.76 24.75 -19.58
N GLY A 625 -4.19 25.23 -18.47
CA GLY A 625 -4.97 25.84 -17.38
C GLY A 625 -5.78 24.84 -16.53
N TYR A 626 -5.24 23.64 -16.33
CA TYR A 626 -5.86 22.49 -15.65
C TYR A 626 -7.13 21.93 -16.33
N LYS A 627 -7.30 22.19 -17.63
CA LYS A 627 -8.36 21.58 -18.46
C LYS A 627 -8.22 20.06 -18.52
N ASP A 628 -9.37 19.38 -18.54
CA ASP A 628 -9.47 17.92 -18.63
C ASP A 628 -8.76 17.42 -19.88
N THR A 629 -7.80 16.51 -19.72
CA THR A 629 -6.90 16.06 -20.78
C THR A 629 -6.78 14.54 -20.74
N VAL A 630 -6.71 13.91 -21.91
CA VAL A 630 -6.19 12.54 -22.09
C VAL A 630 -5.05 12.58 -23.08
N VAL A 631 -3.96 11.88 -22.82
CA VAL A 631 -2.90 11.66 -23.83
C VAL A 631 -2.82 10.18 -24.19
N TYR A 632 -2.66 9.88 -25.48
CA TYR A 632 -2.54 8.52 -26.01
C TYR A 632 -1.69 8.47 -27.27
N GLY A 633 -1.06 7.33 -27.55
CA GLY A 633 -0.35 7.10 -28.81
C GLY A 633 -1.31 6.84 -29.99
N VAL A 634 -1.01 7.40 -31.15
CA VAL A 634 -1.69 7.12 -32.43
C VAL A 634 -0.67 6.78 -33.52
N THR A 635 -0.99 5.87 -34.42
CA THR A 635 -0.10 5.52 -35.55
C THR A 635 -0.23 6.56 -36.65
N ILE A 636 0.90 7.09 -37.14
CA ILE A 636 0.93 8.01 -38.28
C ILE A 636 1.55 7.27 -39.49
N PRO A 637 0.90 7.25 -40.67
CA PRO A 637 1.44 6.62 -41.87
C PRO A 637 2.89 7.02 -42.15
N HIS A 638 3.69 6.06 -42.64
CA HIS A 638 5.09 6.26 -43.03
C HIS A 638 6.03 6.75 -41.91
N THR A 639 5.64 6.63 -40.65
CA THR A 639 6.46 6.95 -39.47
C THR A 639 6.64 5.74 -38.56
N GLU A 640 7.75 5.69 -37.82
CA GLU A 640 8.03 4.59 -36.89
C GLU A 640 7.44 4.85 -35.50
N GLY A 641 6.68 3.87 -35.00
CA GLY A 641 6.07 3.89 -33.67
C GLY A 641 4.67 4.53 -33.63
N ARG A 642 4.36 5.22 -32.53
CA ARG A 642 3.09 5.89 -32.27
C ARG A 642 3.36 7.32 -31.78
N ALA A 643 2.86 8.31 -32.49
CA ALA A 643 2.94 9.70 -32.09
C ALA A 643 2.03 10.00 -30.89
N GLY A 644 2.43 10.92 -30.03
CA GLY A 644 1.54 11.41 -28.97
C GLY A 644 0.36 12.19 -29.55
N MET A 645 -0.84 11.93 -29.05
CA MET A 645 -2.05 12.70 -29.30
C MET A 645 -2.69 13.13 -27.97
N ALA A 646 -3.15 14.37 -27.88
CA ALA A 646 -3.84 14.89 -26.69
C ALA A 646 -5.28 15.31 -27.01
N ALA A 647 -6.24 14.72 -26.32
CA ALA A 647 -7.62 15.18 -26.32
C ALA A 647 -7.84 16.10 -25.11
N ILE A 648 -8.16 17.37 -25.35
CA ILE A 648 -8.31 18.42 -24.33
C ILE A 648 -9.77 18.90 -24.35
N TYR A 649 -10.42 18.99 -23.19
CA TYR A 649 -11.76 19.56 -23.08
C TYR A 649 -11.70 21.09 -23.07
N ASP A 650 -12.20 21.69 -24.14
CA ASP A 650 -12.25 23.15 -24.32
C ASP A 650 -13.46 23.54 -25.17
N PRO A 651 -14.70 23.39 -24.66
CA PRO A 651 -15.90 23.61 -25.46
C PRO A 651 -16.14 25.10 -25.77
N GLN A 652 -15.50 26.02 -25.04
CA GLN A 652 -15.51 27.46 -25.30
C GLN A 652 -14.42 27.93 -26.29
N ARG A 653 -13.43 27.08 -26.63
CA ARG A 653 -12.27 27.43 -27.48
C ARG A 653 -11.41 28.58 -26.92
N GLU A 654 -11.18 28.57 -25.60
CA GLU A 654 -10.35 29.58 -24.93
C GLU A 654 -8.85 29.24 -24.98
N LEU A 655 -8.45 28.05 -25.43
CA LEU A 655 -7.05 27.64 -25.49
C LEU A 655 -6.33 28.29 -26.69
N ASP A 656 -5.58 29.36 -26.43
CA ASP A 656 -4.61 29.91 -27.38
C ASP A 656 -3.54 28.84 -27.72
N LEU A 657 -3.57 28.36 -28.95
CA LEU A 657 -2.72 27.26 -29.41
C LEU A 657 -1.25 27.65 -29.64
N ASP A 658 -0.96 28.91 -29.94
CA ASP A 658 0.42 29.41 -30.10
C ASP A 658 1.08 29.58 -28.72
N VAL A 659 0.36 30.17 -27.76
CA VAL A 659 0.80 30.28 -26.36
C VAL A 659 0.91 28.90 -25.71
N PHE A 660 -0.05 28.01 -25.95
CA PHE A 660 -0.01 26.61 -25.50
C PHE A 660 1.23 25.89 -26.07
N ALA A 661 1.47 25.94 -27.39
CA ALA A 661 2.65 25.33 -28.01
C ALA A 661 3.96 25.89 -27.44
N ALA A 662 4.08 27.22 -27.34
CA ALA A 662 5.26 27.89 -26.81
C ALA A 662 5.54 27.56 -25.34
N ASN A 663 4.50 27.33 -24.53
CA ASN A 663 4.66 26.90 -23.13
C ASN A 663 4.93 25.39 -23.01
N LEU A 664 4.27 24.55 -23.80
CA LEU A 664 4.49 23.11 -23.81
C LEU A 664 5.92 22.76 -24.24
N ALA A 665 6.49 23.54 -25.17
CA ALA A 665 7.88 23.42 -25.60
C ALA A 665 8.92 23.68 -24.48
N LYS A 666 8.54 24.37 -23.40
CA LYS A 666 9.41 24.62 -22.23
C LYS A 666 9.40 23.47 -21.22
N VAL A 667 8.36 22.63 -21.22
CA VAL A 667 8.14 21.58 -20.21
C VAL A 667 8.20 20.15 -20.77
N LEU A 668 8.16 19.97 -22.09
CA LEU A 668 8.33 18.66 -22.74
C LEU A 668 9.40 18.69 -23.84
N PRO A 669 10.25 17.63 -23.95
CA PRO A 669 11.16 17.46 -25.08
C PRO A 669 10.38 17.15 -26.36
N THR A 670 11.00 17.40 -27.52
CA THR A 670 10.32 17.35 -28.83
C THR A 670 9.59 16.03 -29.11
N TYR A 671 10.17 14.89 -28.74
CA TYR A 671 9.57 13.57 -28.94
C TYR A 671 8.35 13.27 -28.04
N ALA A 672 8.20 13.99 -26.92
CA ALA A 672 7.10 13.79 -25.98
C ALA A 672 5.92 14.75 -26.20
N ARG A 673 6.08 15.76 -27.07
CA ARG A 673 5.00 16.72 -27.40
C ARG A 673 3.92 16.01 -28.23
N PRO A 674 2.63 16.21 -27.94
CA PRO A 674 1.56 15.70 -28.78
C PRO A 674 1.71 16.27 -30.20
N GLN A 675 1.82 15.38 -31.19
CA GLN A 675 1.86 15.75 -32.61
C GLN A 675 0.45 16.07 -33.14
N ILE A 676 -0.59 15.63 -32.42
CA ILE A 676 -1.99 15.88 -32.76
C ILE A 676 -2.76 16.32 -31.50
N LEU A 677 -3.63 17.31 -31.63
CA LEU A 677 -4.60 17.72 -30.60
C LEU A 677 -6.03 17.47 -31.08
N ARG A 678 -6.93 17.21 -30.12
CA ARG A 678 -8.39 17.16 -30.32
C ARG A 678 -9.06 18.04 -29.26
N LEU A 679 -9.74 19.11 -29.68
CA LEU A 679 -10.46 20.00 -28.76
C LEU A 679 -11.89 19.49 -28.56
N LEU A 680 -12.07 18.68 -27.52
CA LEU A 680 -13.33 18.03 -27.18
C LEU A 680 -14.41 19.08 -26.85
N THR A 681 -15.60 18.87 -27.43
CA THR A 681 -16.81 19.65 -27.17
C THR A 681 -17.70 19.04 -26.08
N LYS A 682 -17.53 17.75 -25.79
CA LYS A 682 -18.22 16.98 -24.73
C LYS A 682 -17.26 15.95 -24.14
N VAL A 683 -17.55 15.47 -22.93
CA VAL A 683 -16.72 14.48 -22.24
C VAL A 683 -17.58 13.36 -21.65
N ASP A 684 -17.30 12.12 -22.07
CA ASP A 684 -17.80 10.92 -21.40
C ASP A 684 -16.87 10.55 -20.23
N LEU A 685 -17.34 10.81 -19.01
CA LEU A 685 -16.68 10.37 -17.77
C LEU A 685 -17.20 9.00 -17.32
N THR A 686 -16.28 8.17 -16.84
CA THR A 686 -16.58 6.98 -16.04
C THR A 686 -17.17 7.36 -14.68
N GLY A 687 -17.77 6.39 -13.97
CA GLY A 687 -18.32 6.58 -12.61
C GLY A 687 -17.31 7.00 -11.53
N THR A 688 -16.01 7.04 -11.83
CA THR A 688 -14.95 7.60 -10.96
C THR A 688 -14.36 8.90 -11.50
N PHE A 689 -15.08 9.59 -12.39
CA PHE A 689 -14.72 10.87 -12.99
C PHE A 689 -13.42 10.85 -13.81
N LYS A 690 -13.09 9.69 -14.41
CA LYS A 690 -12.00 9.54 -15.39
C LYS A 690 -12.52 9.49 -16.83
N LEU A 691 -11.83 10.13 -17.76
CA LEU A 691 -12.13 10.13 -19.20
C LEU A 691 -12.02 8.73 -19.85
N ARG A 692 -12.83 8.46 -20.88
CA ARG A 692 -12.83 7.19 -21.64
C ARG A 692 -11.72 7.09 -22.70
N LYS A 693 -10.47 6.97 -22.26
CA LYS A 693 -9.26 6.86 -23.11
C LYS A 693 -9.37 5.83 -24.26
N VAL A 694 -9.95 4.66 -24.01
CA VAL A 694 -10.02 3.54 -24.96
C VAL A 694 -10.82 3.86 -26.23
N ASP A 695 -11.83 4.72 -26.14
CA ASP A 695 -12.71 5.00 -27.28
C ASP A 695 -12.12 6.15 -28.12
N LEU A 696 -11.55 7.18 -27.47
CA LEU A 696 -10.71 8.20 -28.10
C LEU A 696 -9.51 7.59 -28.85
N GLN A 697 -8.89 6.54 -28.30
CA GLN A 697 -7.82 5.78 -28.95
C GLN A 697 -8.26 5.05 -30.23
N LYS A 698 -9.51 4.59 -30.32
CA LYS A 698 -10.05 3.92 -31.52
C LYS A 698 -10.45 4.90 -32.61
N GLU A 699 -11.04 6.03 -32.21
CA GLU A 699 -11.41 7.12 -33.14
C GLU A 699 -10.17 7.80 -33.73
N GLY A 700 -9.07 7.86 -32.96
CA GLY A 700 -7.81 8.40 -33.43
C GLY A 700 -7.95 9.88 -33.82
N TYR A 701 -7.57 10.18 -35.06
CA TYR A 701 -7.49 11.52 -35.63
C TYR A 701 -8.02 11.61 -37.07
N ASP A 702 -8.88 10.67 -37.49
CA ASP A 702 -9.51 10.75 -38.82
C ASP A 702 -10.62 11.82 -38.80
N PRO A 703 -10.52 12.93 -39.56
CA PRO A 703 -11.52 14.00 -39.54
C PRO A 703 -12.85 13.63 -40.21
N ASN A 704 -12.96 12.45 -40.82
CA ASN A 704 -14.22 11.90 -41.33
C ASN A 704 -14.96 11.09 -40.24
N VAL A 705 -14.26 10.66 -39.19
CA VAL A 705 -14.80 9.92 -38.04
C VAL A 705 -15.00 10.84 -36.83
N VAL A 706 -14.00 11.68 -36.54
CA VAL A 706 -13.98 12.60 -35.40
C VAL A 706 -14.73 13.88 -35.72
N LYS A 707 -15.73 14.21 -34.89
CA LYS A 707 -16.55 15.43 -35.01
C LYS A 707 -16.00 16.64 -34.23
N ASP A 708 -15.09 16.40 -33.29
CA ASP A 708 -14.37 17.47 -32.58
C ASP A 708 -13.28 18.07 -33.48
N GLU A 709 -12.82 19.28 -33.15
CA GLU A 709 -11.80 19.94 -33.97
C GLU A 709 -10.42 19.35 -33.69
N LEU A 710 -9.79 18.89 -34.77
CA LEU A 710 -8.46 18.30 -34.77
C LEU A 710 -7.42 19.32 -35.24
N TYR A 711 -6.22 19.21 -34.67
CA TYR A 711 -5.05 20.03 -35.02
C TYR A 711 -3.80 19.16 -35.06
N TYR A 712 -2.82 19.51 -35.89
CA TYR A 712 -1.53 18.82 -35.98
C TYR A 712 -0.37 19.78 -35.74
N GLN A 713 0.74 19.28 -35.19
CA GLN A 713 1.95 20.05 -34.98
C GLN A 713 2.72 20.19 -36.30
N THR A 714 2.95 21.42 -36.72
CA THR A 714 3.77 21.75 -37.88
C THR A 714 5.27 21.65 -37.56
N SER A 715 6.11 21.60 -38.59
CA SER A 715 7.57 21.70 -38.47
C SER A 715 8.07 23.00 -37.82
N LYS A 716 7.22 24.03 -37.73
CA LYS A 716 7.46 25.29 -36.99
C LYS A 716 7.06 25.21 -35.51
N GLY A 717 6.59 24.05 -35.04
CA GLY A 717 6.17 23.79 -33.66
C GLY A 717 4.75 24.24 -33.30
N ARG A 718 4.07 24.98 -34.20
CA ARG A 718 2.69 25.49 -34.01
C ARG A 718 1.64 24.43 -34.35
N TYR A 719 0.45 24.55 -33.79
CA TYR A 719 -0.69 23.69 -34.11
C TYR A 719 -1.60 24.33 -35.17
N GLU A 720 -1.75 23.65 -36.31
CA GLU A 720 -2.65 24.06 -37.41
C GLU A 720 -3.82 23.07 -37.55
N ARG A 721 -4.97 23.54 -38.07
CA ARG A 721 -6.22 22.74 -38.13
C ARG A 721 -6.05 21.55 -39.08
N LEU A 722 -6.27 20.34 -38.59
CA LEU A 722 -6.27 19.13 -39.40
C LEU A 722 -7.61 19.00 -40.13
N THR A 723 -7.62 19.34 -41.42
CA THR A 723 -8.77 19.18 -42.33
C THR A 723 -8.71 17.83 -43.06
N PRO A 724 -9.81 17.34 -43.68
CA PRO A 724 -9.78 16.14 -44.52
C PRO A 724 -8.73 16.17 -45.63
N SER A 725 -8.48 17.33 -46.24
CA SER A 725 -7.44 17.48 -47.27
C SER A 725 -6.02 17.34 -46.69
N ILE A 726 -5.75 17.93 -45.53
CA ILE A 726 -4.46 17.78 -44.82
C ILE A 726 -4.27 16.34 -44.32
N TYR A 727 -5.36 15.68 -43.93
CA TYR A 727 -5.34 14.25 -43.59
C TYR A 727 -5.00 13.37 -44.80
N GLU A 728 -5.56 13.61 -45.99
CA GLU A 728 -5.14 12.93 -47.22
C GLU A 728 -3.64 13.15 -47.53
N GLN A 729 -3.13 14.37 -47.36
CA GLN A 729 -1.71 14.69 -47.54
C GLN A 729 -0.81 13.93 -46.56
N LEU A 730 -1.27 13.72 -45.32
CA LEU A 730 -0.60 12.86 -44.34
C LEU A 730 -0.62 11.37 -44.75
N GLN A 731 -1.76 10.85 -45.23
CA GLN A 731 -1.84 9.47 -45.75
C GLN A 731 -0.89 9.26 -46.95
N ARG A 732 -0.68 10.29 -47.78
CA ARG A 732 0.19 10.28 -48.96
C ARG A 732 1.67 10.61 -48.68
N ASN A 733 2.07 10.87 -47.43
CA ASN A 733 3.46 11.25 -47.05
C ASN A 733 3.95 12.58 -47.65
N GLU A 734 3.00 13.49 -47.98
CA GLU A 734 3.25 14.84 -48.48
C GLU A 734 3.58 15.80 -47.33
N ILE A 735 2.94 15.62 -46.17
CA ILE A 735 3.27 16.26 -44.90
C ILE A 735 3.99 15.25 -43.99
N ARG A 736 5.02 15.71 -43.27
CA ARG A 736 5.89 14.87 -42.41
C ARG A 736 6.14 15.50 -41.05
N PHE A 737 6.35 14.66 -40.04
CA PHE A 737 6.60 15.04 -38.63
C PHE A 737 8.05 14.80 -38.21
#